data_AF-A0A4P9TBU2-F1
#
_entry.id   AF-A0A4P9TBU2-F1
#
_cell.length_a   1.000
_cell.length_b   1.000
_cell.length_c   1.000
_cell.angle_alpha   90.00
_cell.angle_beta   90.00
_cell.angle_gamma   90.00
#
_symmetry.space_group_name_H-M   'P 1'
#
loop_
_entity.id
_entity.type
_entity.pdbx_description
1 polymer ?
#
loop_
_entity_poly.entity_id
_entity_poly.type
_entity_poly.pdbx_seq_one_letter_code
_entity_poly.pdbx_strand_id
1 'polypeptide(L)'
;MSNGPYQAQPRQPADRPTDDAADRGSGDAFADSPIDRRTFLSLSATTGAALALPGSATADVRGEPMTDEFEFVVNHTPEGYEAATVIEFADRAALEAFAADYEETPDPDLSRPPKAVTRESPTPAAHAHLTADEVAAVLEIDGVERLDVSPGANPWWKLEAPYADGVFPPVEEARSFVSYPEVCQGIAHLEAACPDRVRVHTLEESPGWPNRYTGTDPDPQDIYVVDVTNDVRDAASFADKETVVYSLSIHGDERAGVETGARLLEDLARGEADGFEDLLDDIAFVFVFTNPDGWVAREPEFDIPRGETRLNFRRGNAADVDTNRQYPTMGWVDPAFRPAEPDGAPDDYYDVVPDSLAVVDHLREYENVTYLCDYHGMYAADHMVFNLETNAPLGHDGTHDLDEVNIRIGEGMEAHWGDIEAIADDIERAGEEQYGASDYVPAGLFDYGTVYDSLAYQVTGSLLGWAGQPEAFGGLGAITVVPEIIFANHTPDARIEWKPYIERHLVTAYRISMREYAEMAAAETDTTVATGGQDTAYVTTDALTRSSADLPYTDQHPGKGRGPGRDRATEVHSRHEVVRSGSADRGTVGTETTGSSHSLSVRFTGLGAASDGHIRITDPDGTIVHEIDLAAKADPDDPTPRPHDFEGWFRHRPDAGQWDVEVESDADIEVELTVLDTDDEYPDPRAVLGYEQREYTVNPMQFFADLSDHIEDGDMDAFRVRDVCNGRLLRGNSGKRHYDKLVVSHDEGLDNPRYIAAIESFVAAGGDLVLTDTGVHLLGALDVGDAAAIDPADLETVTVRYATLEDREFEHPLLDGIRPRQQELWKGPQLGYTTGADQPATVVDGDAFDAAGGRAAGTTDDDVSVGTLTAGDAEINVLGSILPPAQQTVLHPFGMADYSLSFMGHTLLCNALGFEQRRYLDGDLVRTYGEIR
;
A
#
# COMPACT_ATOMS: atom_id res chain seq x y z
N MET A 1 8.72 18.14 40.79
CA MET A 1 8.30 19.11 41.83
C MET A 1 7.13 19.92 41.28
N SER A 2 6.04 19.98 42.04
CA SER A 2 4.87 20.86 41.91
C SER A 2 4.00 20.77 40.65
N ASN A 3 2.97 19.91 40.75
CA ASN A 3 1.73 19.96 39.97
C ASN A 3 0.96 21.27 40.19
N GLY A 4 0.32 21.77 39.13
CA GLY A 4 -0.72 22.80 39.17
C GLY A 4 -1.80 22.45 38.14
N PRO A 5 -3.10 22.48 38.49
CA PRO A 5 -4.18 21.95 37.65
C PRO A 5 -4.72 23.04 36.71
N TYR A 6 -4.87 22.73 35.42
CA TYR A 6 -5.65 23.56 34.50
C TYR A 6 -7.09 23.05 34.43
N GLN A 7 -8.00 23.89 34.95
CA GLN A 7 -9.44 23.70 34.88
C GLN A 7 -9.95 24.03 33.48
N ALA A 8 -10.67 23.10 32.86
CA ALA A 8 -11.49 23.32 31.70
C ALA A 8 -12.60 24.35 31.98
N GLN A 9 -12.72 25.36 31.12
CA GLN A 9 -13.88 26.25 31.06
C GLN A 9 -14.71 25.92 29.82
N PRO A 10 -16.04 25.70 29.95
CA PRO A 10 -16.92 25.48 28.81
C PRO A 10 -17.19 26.81 28.08
N ARG A 11 -16.96 26.83 26.76
CA ARG A 11 -17.32 27.98 25.91
C ARG A 11 -18.84 27.98 25.69
N GLN A 12 -19.49 29.08 26.09
CA GLN A 12 -20.89 29.37 25.79
C GLN A 12 -21.07 29.80 24.32
N PRO A 13 -22.22 29.50 23.69
CA PRO A 13 -22.51 29.82 22.31
C PRO A 13 -22.93 31.29 22.15
N ALA A 14 -22.42 31.94 21.09
CA ALA A 14 -22.74 33.33 20.78
C ALA A 14 -24.07 33.44 20.00
N ASP A 15 -24.93 34.29 20.53
CA ASP A 15 -26.25 34.79 20.10
C ASP A 15 -26.58 34.80 18.59
N ARG A 16 -27.72 34.16 18.26
CA ARG A 16 -28.55 34.46 17.08
C ARG A 16 -29.41 35.72 17.36
N PRO A 17 -29.55 36.68 16.43
CA PRO A 17 -30.58 37.70 16.51
C PRO A 17 -31.93 37.15 16.04
N THR A 18 -32.96 37.30 16.86
CA THR A 18 -34.36 37.01 16.55
C THR A 18 -34.99 38.10 15.67
N ASP A 19 -35.77 37.64 14.70
CA ASP A 19 -36.75 38.37 13.90
C ASP A 19 -37.71 39.24 14.72
N ASP A 20 -38.11 40.38 14.15
CA ASP A 20 -39.48 40.87 14.29
C ASP A 20 -39.91 41.74 13.09
N ALA A 21 -40.75 41.13 12.23
CA ALA A 21 -41.98 41.63 11.59
C ALA A 21 -41.95 42.95 10.76
N ALA A 22 -42.57 43.08 9.57
CA ALA A 22 -43.38 42.19 8.75
C ALA A 22 -43.58 42.81 7.34
N ASP A 23 -43.55 41.94 6.32
CA ASP A 23 -44.46 41.85 5.16
C ASP A 23 -44.82 43.12 4.36
N ARG A 24 -44.31 43.20 3.10
CA ARG A 24 -45.10 43.14 1.85
C ARG A 24 -44.24 43.38 0.59
N GLY A 25 -44.24 42.41 -0.33
CA GLY A 25 -44.28 42.66 -1.79
C GLY A 25 -43.02 42.34 -2.62
N SER A 26 -43.10 41.23 -3.36
CA SER A 26 -42.20 40.64 -4.37
C SER A 26 -41.66 41.54 -5.50
N GLY A 27 -40.44 41.22 -5.96
CA GLY A 27 -39.91 41.55 -7.29
C GLY A 27 -38.92 40.46 -7.76
N ASP A 28 -39.40 39.61 -8.67
CA ASP A 28 -38.77 38.39 -9.20
C ASP A 28 -37.72 38.69 -10.29
N ALA A 29 -36.56 38.01 -10.23
CA ALA A 29 -35.45 38.19 -11.16
C ALA A 29 -35.73 37.63 -12.58
N PHE A 30 -36.90 37.02 -12.81
CA PHE A 30 -37.36 36.55 -14.12
C PHE A 30 -38.41 37.46 -14.79
N ALA A 31 -38.71 38.63 -14.21
CA ALA A 31 -39.83 39.48 -14.64
C ALA A 31 -39.82 39.91 -16.12
N ASP A 32 -38.66 39.89 -16.79
CA ASP A 32 -38.50 40.25 -18.21
C ASP A 32 -38.08 39.08 -19.12
N SER A 33 -38.10 37.84 -18.63
CA SER A 33 -37.78 36.63 -19.41
C SER A 33 -39.04 35.80 -19.69
N PRO A 34 -39.28 35.31 -20.92
CA PRO A 34 -40.37 34.37 -21.21
C PRO A 34 -40.14 32.96 -20.63
N ILE A 35 -39.03 32.73 -19.90
CA ILE A 35 -38.65 31.47 -19.26
C ILE A 35 -38.36 31.76 -17.77
N ASP A 36 -39.08 31.09 -16.86
CA ASP A 36 -38.81 31.15 -15.42
C ASP A 36 -37.70 30.15 -14.99
N ARG A 37 -37.16 30.28 -13.78
CA ARG A 37 -36.05 29.45 -13.27
C ARG A 37 -36.34 27.94 -13.34
N ARG A 38 -37.60 27.58 -13.11
CA ARG A 38 -38.05 26.17 -13.08
C ARG A 38 -38.18 25.61 -14.49
N THR A 39 -38.56 26.46 -15.44
CA THR A 39 -38.65 26.18 -16.87
C THR A 39 -37.25 26.17 -17.51
N PHE A 40 -36.29 26.98 -17.06
CA PHE A 40 -34.89 26.94 -17.49
C PHE A 40 -34.18 25.65 -17.03
N LEU A 41 -34.39 25.24 -15.78
CA LEU A 41 -33.91 23.95 -15.27
C LEU A 41 -34.63 22.76 -15.94
N SER A 42 -35.89 22.92 -16.35
CA SER A 42 -36.65 21.90 -17.08
C SER A 42 -36.33 21.81 -18.58
N LEU A 43 -35.92 22.90 -19.25
CA LEU A 43 -35.66 22.91 -20.71
C LEU A 43 -34.22 22.59 -21.09
N SER A 44 -33.23 22.91 -20.25
CA SER A 44 -31.86 22.42 -20.47
C SER A 44 -31.76 20.90 -20.29
N ALA A 45 -32.74 20.30 -19.61
CA ALA A 45 -32.97 18.84 -19.54
C ALA A 45 -33.63 18.25 -20.81
N THR A 46 -33.85 19.02 -21.88
CA THR A 46 -34.61 18.58 -23.07
C THR A 46 -33.92 18.93 -24.38
N THR A 47 -32.76 18.34 -24.70
CA THR A 47 -32.40 18.09 -26.11
C THR A 47 -31.45 16.90 -26.24
N GLY A 48 -31.98 15.66 -26.27
CA GLY A 48 -31.40 14.65 -27.17
C GLY A 48 -31.23 13.19 -26.73
N ALA A 49 -31.49 12.76 -25.50
CA ALA A 49 -31.64 11.34 -25.14
C ALA A 49 -32.25 11.20 -23.74
N ALA A 50 -33.53 10.87 -23.66
CA ALA A 50 -34.22 10.60 -22.40
C ALA A 50 -34.28 9.09 -22.18
N LEU A 51 -33.28 8.56 -21.46
CA LEU A 51 -33.32 7.31 -20.70
C LEU A 51 -32.42 7.54 -19.46
N ALA A 52 -33.01 7.40 -18.27
CA ALA A 52 -32.40 7.49 -16.93
C ALA A 52 -31.74 8.85 -16.54
N LEU A 53 -32.52 9.76 -15.95
CA LEU A 53 -31.95 10.77 -15.05
C LEU A 53 -31.74 10.13 -13.66
N PRO A 54 -30.59 10.35 -13.00
CA PRO A 54 -30.32 9.89 -11.64
C PRO A 54 -31.44 10.27 -10.66
N GLY A 55 -31.96 9.30 -9.90
CA GLY A 55 -32.99 9.55 -8.87
C GLY A 55 -34.43 9.66 -9.39
N SER A 56 -34.67 9.32 -10.67
CA SER A 56 -36.03 9.13 -11.17
C SER A 56 -36.50 7.74 -10.78
N ALA A 57 -37.69 7.62 -10.18
CA ALA A 57 -38.27 6.32 -9.90
C ALA A 57 -38.35 5.48 -11.19
N THR A 58 -37.72 4.31 -11.17
CA THR A 58 -37.66 3.31 -12.26
C THR A 58 -38.83 2.32 -12.16
N ALA A 59 -39.40 2.17 -10.96
CA ALA A 59 -40.61 1.41 -10.66
C ALA A 59 -41.59 2.24 -9.79
N ASP A 60 -42.77 1.68 -9.50
CA ASP A 60 -43.78 2.26 -8.58
C ASP A 60 -44.42 1.16 -7.73
N VAL A 61 -43.59 0.42 -7.00
CA VAL A 61 -43.99 -0.64 -6.06
C VAL A 61 -44.17 -0.02 -4.68
N ARG A 62 -45.36 -0.18 -4.09
CA ARG A 62 -45.69 0.28 -2.74
C ARG A 62 -46.53 -0.73 -2.00
N GLY A 63 -46.32 -0.86 -0.70
CA GLY A 63 -47.10 -1.74 0.17
C GLY A 63 -46.98 -1.32 1.63
N GLU A 64 -48.06 -1.49 2.39
CA GLU A 64 -48.06 -1.25 3.85
C GLU A 64 -46.96 -2.04 4.60
N PRO A 65 -46.60 -3.28 4.21
CA PRO A 65 -45.51 -4.02 4.85
C PRO A 65 -44.09 -3.53 4.53
N MET A 66 -43.89 -2.66 3.53
CA MET A 66 -42.55 -2.21 3.13
C MET A 66 -42.03 -1.13 4.10
N THR A 67 -40.74 -1.17 4.42
CA THR A 67 -40.05 -0.03 5.03
C THR A 67 -39.82 1.08 4.00
N ASP A 68 -39.68 2.33 4.47
CA ASP A 68 -39.44 3.48 3.59
C ASP A 68 -38.13 3.31 2.78
N GLU A 69 -37.09 2.74 3.40
CA GLU A 69 -35.81 2.43 2.78
C GLU A 69 -35.96 1.38 1.68
N PHE A 70 -36.71 0.31 1.95
CA PHE A 70 -36.97 -0.73 0.96
C PHE A 70 -37.82 -0.21 -0.22
N GLU A 71 -38.84 0.61 0.04
CA GLU A 71 -39.59 1.30 -1.02
C GLU A 71 -38.66 2.20 -1.85
N PHE A 72 -37.72 2.90 -1.21
CA PHE A 72 -36.74 3.70 -1.94
C PHE A 72 -35.86 2.83 -2.85
N VAL A 73 -35.21 1.80 -2.31
CA VAL A 73 -34.29 0.93 -3.05
C VAL A 73 -34.99 0.32 -4.26
N VAL A 74 -36.11 -0.38 -4.05
CA VAL A 74 -36.84 -1.07 -5.13
C VAL A 74 -37.27 -0.12 -6.24
N ASN A 75 -37.63 1.12 -5.90
CA ASN A 75 -38.12 2.08 -6.89
C ASN A 75 -37.03 2.94 -7.53
N HIS A 76 -35.79 2.93 -7.03
CA HIS A 76 -34.70 3.79 -7.55
C HIS A 76 -33.51 3.00 -8.11
N THR A 77 -33.64 1.68 -8.25
CA THR A 77 -32.68 0.79 -8.92
C THR A 77 -33.18 0.30 -10.28
N PRO A 78 -32.31 -0.15 -11.21
CA PRO A 78 -32.73 -0.66 -12.53
C PRO A 78 -33.73 -1.82 -12.47
N GLU A 79 -34.50 -2.03 -13.55
CA GLU A 79 -35.59 -3.04 -13.65
C GLU A 79 -35.15 -4.49 -13.34
N GLY A 80 -33.87 -4.81 -13.54
CA GLY A 80 -33.29 -6.13 -13.23
C GLY A 80 -32.48 -6.20 -11.94
N TYR A 81 -32.47 -5.14 -11.12
CA TYR A 81 -31.78 -5.16 -9.84
C TYR A 81 -32.51 -6.08 -8.85
N GLU A 82 -31.78 -7.04 -8.28
CA GLU A 82 -32.28 -7.90 -7.22
C GLU A 82 -31.90 -7.30 -5.86
N ALA A 83 -32.89 -6.75 -5.16
CA ALA A 83 -32.70 -6.19 -3.83
C ALA A 83 -32.58 -7.31 -2.79
N ALA A 84 -31.51 -7.27 -1.98
CA ALA A 84 -31.37 -8.15 -0.82
C ALA A 84 -32.47 -7.78 0.21
N THR A 85 -33.43 -8.68 0.39
CA THR A 85 -34.69 -8.42 1.09
C THR A 85 -34.83 -9.39 2.25
N VAL A 86 -35.15 -8.88 3.44
CA VAL A 86 -35.64 -9.69 4.55
C VAL A 86 -37.15 -9.54 4.69
N ILE A 87 -37.83 -10.65 4.93
CA ILE A 87 -39.29 -10.75 4.95
C ILE A 87 -39.74 -11.43 6.25
N GLU A 88 -40.64 -10.80 7.01
CA GLU A 88 -41.31 -11.42 8.17
C GLU A 88 -42.74 -11.83 7.81
N PHE A 89 -43.14 -13.03 8.23
CA PHE A 89 -44.46 -13.60 7.98
C PHE A 89 -45.24 -13.82 9.27
N ALA A 90 -46.55 -13.59 9.21
CA ALA A 90 -47.47 -13.76 10.33
C ALA A 90 -47.54 -15.20 10.83
N ASP A 91 -47.38 -16.18 9.93
CA ASP A 91 -47.41 -17.60 10.26
C ASP A 91 -46.66 -18.48 9.24
N ARG A 92 -46.55 -19.76 9.60
CA ARG A 92 -45.91 -20.80 8.79
C ARG A 92 -46.58 -21.00 7.42
N ALA A 93 -47.88 -20.80 7.29
CA ALA A 93 -48.57 -21.02 6.03
C ALA A 93 -48.22 -19.92 5.01
N ALA A 94 -48.07 -18.68 5.47
CA ALA A 94 -47.57 -17.59 4.62
C ALA A 94 -46.11 -17.83 4.21
N LEU A 95 -45.24 -18.28 5.13
CA LEU A 95 -43.87 -18.67 4.81
C LEU A 95 -43.82 -19.82 3.78
N GLU A 96 -44.61 -20.87 3.97
CA GLU A 96 -44.68 -22.02 3.04
C GLU A 96 -45.19 -21.60 1.65
N ALA A 97 -46.08 -20.61 1.57
CA ALA A 97 -46.55 -20.05 0.30
C ALA A 97 -45.41 -19.31 -0.43
N PHE A 98 -44.62 -18.51 0.27
CA PHE A 98 -43.43 -17.87 -0.29
C PHE A 98 -42.37 -18.90 -0.71
N ALA A 99 -42.07 -19.85 0.16
CA ALA A 99 -41.06 -20.86 -0.06
C ALA A 99 -41.34 -21.72 -1.30
N ALA A 100 -42.62 -22.01 -1.59
CA ALA A 100 -43.02 -22.78 -2.76
C ALA A 100 -42.61 -22.14 -4.10
N ASP A 101 -42.48 -20.81 -4.14
CA ASP A 101 -42.17 -20.06 -5.36
C ASP A 101 -40.70 -19.61 -5.42
N TYR A 102 -40.06 -19.34 -4.28
CA TYR A 102 -38.73 -18.69 -4.23
C TYR A 102 -37.63 -19.46 -3.50
N GLU A 103 -37.96 -20.41 -2.61
CA GLU A 103 -36.93 -21.11 -1.85
C GLU A 103 -36.11 -22.02 -2.76
N GLU A 104 -34.79 -21.82 -2.75
CA GLU A 104 -33.84 -22.63 -3.47
C GLU A 104 -32.97 -23.39 -2.47
N THR A 105 -32.64 -24.65 -2.78
CA THR A 105 -31.69 -25.40 -1.94
C THR A 105 -30.30 -24.78 -2.09
N PRO A 106 -29.59 -24.48 -0.97
CA PRO A 106 -28.20 -24.07 -1.01
C PRO A 106 -27.32 -25.04 -1.79
N ASP A 107 -26.58 -24.49 -2.75
CA ASP A 107 -25.58 -25.22 -3.53
C ASP A 107 -24.34 -24.32 -3.63
N PRO A 108 -23.26 -24.64 -2.89
CA PRO A 108 -22.06 -23.81 -2.83
C PRO A 108 -21.29 -23.81 -4.16
N ASP A 109 -21.62 -24.70 -5.09
CA ASP A 109 -21.00 -24.75 -6.41
C ASP A 109 -21.73 -23.88 -7.44
N LEU A 110 -22.80 -23.16 -7.04
CA LEU A 110 -23.41 -22.14 -7.88
C LEU A 110 -22.56 -20.87 -7.93
N SER A 111 -22.58 -20.19 -9.07
CA SER A 111 -22.00 -18.85 -9.26
C SER A 111 -22.80 -17.73 -8.60
N ARG A 112 -23.77 -18.07 -7.74
CA ARG A 112 -24.59 -17.14 -6.98
C ARG A 112 -25.14 -17.82 -5.72
N PRO A 113 -25.47 -17.06 -4.67
CA PRO A 113 -26.26 -17.58 -3.56
C PRO A 113 -27.68 -18.00 -4.01
N PRO A 114 -28.37 -18.86 -3.24
CA PRO A 114 -29.76 -19.24 -3.50
C PRO A 114 -30.67 -18.02 -3.61
N LYS A 115 -31.70 -18.07 -4.45
CA LYS A 115 -32.65 -16.94 -4.63
C LYS A 115 -33.29 -16.54 -3.30
N ALA A 116 -33.75 -17.50 -2.53
CA ALA A 116 -34.24 -17.29 -1.16
C ALA A 116 -33.87 -18.44 -0.21
N VAL A 117 -33.74 -18.09 1.07
CA VAL A 117 -33.60 -19.01 2.21
C VAL A 117 -34.65 -18.66 3.27
N THR A 118 -35.08 -19.66 4.04
CA THR A 118 -36.14 -19.50 5.04
C THR A 118 -35.70 -19.89 6.44
N ARG A 119 -36.39 -19.35 7.44
CA ARG A 119 -36.20 -19.65 8.86
C ARG A 119 -37.56 -19.72 9.56
N GLU A 120 -37.82 -20.78 10.33
CA GLU A 120 -39.09 -20.94 11.08
C GLU A 120 -39.08 -20.27 12.48
N SER A 121 -37.90 -20.02 13.06
CA SER A 121 -37.74 -19.56 14.45
C SER A 121 -36.58 -18.57 14.58
N PRO A 122 -36.66 -17.52 15.43
CA PRO A 122 -37.74 -17.18 16.39
C PRO A 122 -39.05 -16.73 15.74
N THR A 123 -38.99 -16.13 14.55
CA THR A 123 -40.13 -15.72 13.73
C THR A 123 -40.07 -16.41 12.36
N PRO A 124 -41.20 -16.79 11.75
CA PRO A 124 -41.24 -17.24 10.36
C PRO A 124 -40.76 -16.12 9.45
N ALA A 125 -39.63 -16.31 8.79
CA ALA A 125 -38.97 -15.29 7.98
C ALA A 125 -38.27 -15.88 6.76
N ALA A 126 -37.99 -15.04 5.77
CA ALA A 126 -37.17 -15.38 4.63
C ALA A 126 -36.19 -14.24 4.29
N HIS A 127 -35.05 -14.59 3.70
CA HIS A 127 -34.16 -13.66 3.02
C HIS A 127 -34.12 -14.02 1.55
N ALA A 128 -34.27 -13.03 0.66
CA ALA A 128 -34.36 -13.23 -0.77
C ALA A 128 -33.78 -12.08 -1.57
N HIS A 129 -33.21 -12.39 -2.73
CA HIS A 129 -32.79 -11.38 -3.72
C HIS A 129 -33.95 -11.15 -4.69
N LEU A 130 -34.69 -10.05 -4.58
CA LEU A 130 -35.95 -9.85 -5.32
C LEU A 130 -35.91 -8.63 -6.24
N THR A 131 -36.38 -8.80 -7.47
CA THR A 131 -36.65 -7.69 -8.41
C THR A 131 -37.94 -6.94 -8.02
N ALA A 132 -38.14 -5.74 -8.56
CA ALA A 132 -39.35 -4.95 -8.29
C ALA A 132 -40.65 -5.71 -8.63
N ASP A 133 -40.67 -6.47 -9.73
CA ASP A 133 -41.82 -7.30 -10.12
C ASP A 133 -42.06 -8.45 -9.13
N GLU A 134 -41.00 -9.08 -8.64
CA GLU A 134 -41.09 -10.15 -7.64
C GLU A 134 -41.55 -9.59 -6.28
N VAL A 135 -41.09 -8.40 -5.89
CA VAL A 135 -41.58 -7.71 -4.68
C VAL A 135 -43.09 -7.44 -4.80
N ALA A 136 -43.56 -6.98 -5.96
CA ALA A 136 -44.99 -6.79 -6.20
C ALA A 136 -45.78 -8.09 -6.06
N ALA A 137 -45.23 -9.23 -6.52
CA ALA A 137 -45.84 -10.54 -6.35
C ALA A 137 -45.83 -11.03 -4.89
N VAL A 138 -44.75 -10.80 -4.14
CA VAL A 138 -44.67 -11.14 -2.71
C VAL A 138 -45.69 -10.35 -1.90
N LEU A 139 -45.94 -9.08 -2.23
CA LEU A 139 -46.97 -8.26 -1.59
C LEU A 139 -48.40 -8.77 -1.82
N GLU A 140 -48.63 -9.66 -2.79
CA GLU A 140 -49.92 -10.33 -2.99
C GLU A 140 -50.12 -11.53 -2.05
N ILE A 141 -49.08 -11.98 -1.34
CA ILE A 141 -49.16 -13.09 -0.37
C ILE A 141 -49.82 -12.59 0.92
N ASP A 142 -50.97 -13.20 1.26
CA ASP A 142 -51.64 -12.95 2.54
C ASP A 142 -50.73 -13.38 3.71
N GLY A 143 -50.42 -12.45 4.61
CA GLY A 143 -49.64 -12.72 5.84
C GLY A 143 -48.19 -12.26 5.80
N VAL A 144 -47.77 -11.47 4.80
CA VAL A 144 -46.51 -10.72 4.84
C VAL A 144 -46.66 -9.52 5.79
N GLU A 145 -45.83 -9.46 6.83
CA GLU A 145 -45.90 -8.43 7.88
C GLU A 145 -44.86 -7.32 7.69
N ARG A 146 -43.69 -7.66 7.13
CA ARG A 146 -42.60 -6.72 6.90
C ARG A 146 -41.76 -7.12 5.68
N LEU A 147 -41.36 -6.15 4.86
CA LEU A 147 -40.24 -6.25 3.93
C LEU A 147 -39.26 -5.12 4.22
N ASP A 148 -37.98 -5.46 4.32
CA ASP A 148 -36.91 -4.51 4.57
C ASP A 148 -35.68 -4.85 3.71
N VAL A 149 -34.88 -3.84 3.38
CA VAL A 149 -33.60 -4.08 2.70
C VAL A 149 -32.63 -4.67 3.72
N SER A 150 -31.91 -5.74 3.37
CA SER A 150 -30.99 -6.43 4.27
C SER A 150 -29.75 -6.89 3.47
N PRO A 151 -28.85 -5.96 3.12
CA PRO A 151 -27.60 -6.30 2.44
C PRO A 151 -26.69 -7.09 3.40
N GLY A 152 -25.63 -7.69 2.88
CA GLY A 152 -24.63 -8.37 3.69
C GLY A 152 -24.66 -9.90 3.64
N ALA A 153 -23.76 -10.50 4.40
CA ALA A 153 -23.54 -11.94 4.43
C ALA A 153 -24.62 -12.66 5.26
N ASN A 154 -24.96 -12.13 6.44
CA ASN A 154 -25.96 -12.70 7.34
C ASN A 154 -27.40 -12.35 6.88
N PRO A 155 -28.23 -13.34 6.50
CA PRO A 155 -29.61 -13.05 6.08
C PRO A 155 -30.52 -12.48 7.17
N TRP A 156 -30.14 -12.59 8.45
CA TRP A 156 -31.03 -12.40 9.59
C TRP A 156 -30.68 -11.21 10.47
N TRP A 157 -29.65 -10.44 10.15
CA TRP A 157 -29.07 -9.45 11.08
C TRP A 157 -30.03 -8.30 11.47
N LYS A 158 -31.07 -8.03 10.66
CA LYS A 158 -32.13 -7.04 10.94
C LYS A 158 -33.35 -7.59 11.70
N LEU A 159 -33.39 -8.89 12.03
CA LEU A 159 -34.53 -9.56 12.67
C LEU A 159 -34.34 -9.77 14.18
N GLU A 160 -35.38 -10.30 14.85
CA GLU A 160 -35.27 -10.78 16.22
C GLU A 160 -34.28 -11.95 16.32
N ALA A 161 -33.50 -11.94 17.41
CA ALA A 161 -32.38 -12.87 17.66
C ALA A 161 -31.50 -13.06 16.40
N PRO A 162 -30.91 -11.96 15.88
CA PRO A 162 -30.24 -11.97 14.59
C PRO A 162 -29.04 -12.92 14.56
N TYR A 163 -28.38 -13.08 15.70
CA TYR A 163 -27.10 -13.78 15.84
C TYR A 163 -27.21 -15.12 16.56
N ALA A 164 -28.40 -15.76 16.51
CA ALA A 164 -28.62 -17.07 17.13
C ALA A 164 -27.66 -18.15 16.59
N ASP A 165 -27.28 -18.04 15.31
CA ASP A 165 -26.42 -18.98 14.60
C ASP A 165 -25.01 -18.39 14.31
N GLY A 166 -24.70 -17.20 14.83
CA GLY A 166 -23.46 -16.46 14.55
C GLY A 166 -23.71 -15.06 14.00
N VAL A 167 -22.67 -14.22 14.01
CA VAL A 167 -22.68 -12.85 13.47
C VAL A 167 -22.40 -12.87 11.97
N PHE A 168 -21.28 -13.47 11.57
CA PHE A 168 -20.81 -13.59 10.20
C PHE A 168 -20.86 -15.07 9.79
N PRO A 169 -21.81 -15.47 8.93
CA PRO A 169 -21.97 -16.89 8.58
C PRO A 169 -20.75 -17.42 7.80
N PRO A 170 -20.55 -18.76 7.80
CA PRO A 170 -19.60 -19.41 6.90
C PRO A 170 -19.82 -18.99 5.44
N VAL A 171 -18.76 -19.06 4.63
CA VAL A 171 -18.78 -18.58 3.23
C VAL A 171 -19.89 -19.23 2.41
N GLU A 172 -20.14 -20.52 2.61
CA GLU A 172 -21.17 -21.30 1.90
C GLU A 172 -22.60 -20.88 2.25
N GLU A 173 -22.80 -20.28 3.42
CA GLU A 173 -24.11 -19.84 3.92
C GLU A 173 -24.33 -18.33 3.72
N ALA A 174 -23.26 -17.58 3.43
CA ALA A 174 -23.30 -16.16 3.20
C ALA A 174 -24.11 -15.77 1.95
N ARG A 175 -24.91 -14.71 2.07
CA ARG A 175 -25.83 -14.23 1.03
C ARG A 175 -25.21 -13.20 0.10
N SER A 176 -24.09 -12.61 0.49
CA SER A 176 -23.30 -11.60 -0.19
C SER A 176 -21.98 -11.43 0.57
N PHE A 177 -21.10 -10.55 0.08
CA PHE A 177 -20.07 -9.91 0.90
C PHE A 177 -20.68 -9.31 2.16
N VAL A 178 -19.93 -9.32 3.26
CA VAL A 178 -20.28 -8.62 4.50
C VAL A 178 -20.52 -7.14 4.19
N SER A 179 -21.62 -6.59 4.69
CA SER A 179 -21.94 -5.16 4.50
C SER A 179 -21.41 -4.32 5.66
N TYR A 180 -21.15 -3.03 5.42
CA TYR A 180 -20.68 -2.13 6.47
C TYR A 180 -21.68 -2.01 7.64
N PRO A 181 -23.00 -1.80 7.41
CA PRO A 181 -23.99 -1.79 8.50
C PRO A 181 -24.05 -3.09 9.30
N GLU A 182 -23.86 -4.24 8.62
CA GLU A 182 -23.79 -5.56 9.26
C GLU A 182 -22.56 -5.66 10.18
N VAL A 183 -21.38 -5.18 9.76
CA VAL A 183 -20.19 -5.13 10.62
C VAL A 183 -20.43 -4.24 11.83
N CYS A 184 -20.95 -3.02 11.65
CA CYS A 184 -21.20 -2.10 12.76
C CYS A 184 -22.08 -2.74 13.84
N GLN A 185 -23.17 -3.40 13.44
CA GLN A 185 -24.05 -4.08 14.39
C GLN A 185 -23.40 -5.35 14.97
N GLY A 186 -22.66 -6.09 14.13
CA GLY A 186 -22.00 -7.33 14.48
C GLY A 186 -20.91 -7.16 15.53
N ILE A 187 -19.98 -6.23 15.35
CA ILE A 187 -18.88 -5.98 16.29
C ILE A 187 -19.41 -5.44 17.62
N ALA A 188 -20.44 -4.58 17.60
CA ALA A 188 -21.11 -4.11 18.81
C ALA A 188 -21.77 -5.26 19.58
N HIS A 189 -22.34 -6.24 18.86
CA HIS A 189 -22.85 -7.46 19.48
C HIS A 189 -21.74 -8.31 20.08
N LEU A 190 -20.64 -8.52 19.36
CA LEU A 190 -19.49 -9.29 19.83
C LEU A 190 -18.88 -8.68 21.09
N GLU A 191 -18.70 -7.35 21.17
CA GLU A 191 -18.25 -6.69 22.40
C GLU A 191 -19.23 -6.91 23.55
N ALA A 192 -20.54 -6.79 23.29
CA ALA A 192 -21.55 -6.97 24.33
C ALA A 192 -21.64 -8.43 24.84
N ALA A 193 -21.45 -9.40 23.95
CA ALA A 193 -21.54 -10.83 24.25
C ALA A 193 -20.24 -11.39 24.85
N CYS A 194 -19.09 -10.88 24.39
CA CYS A 194 -17.74 -11.32 24.74
C CYS A 194 -16.88 -10.16 25.29
N PRO A 195 -17.32 -9.40 26.30
CA PRO A 195 -16.66 -8.17 26.75
C PRO A 195 -15.29 -8.36 27.40
N ASP A 196 -14.95 -9.60 27.76
CA ASP A 196 -13.64 -9.96 28.32
C ASP A 196 -12.61 -10.29 27.22
N ARG A 197 -13.08 -10.44 25.97
CA ARG A 197 -12.26 -10.77 24.81
C ARG A 197 -12.23 -9.71 23.72
N VAL A 198 -13.33 -8.97 23.54
CA VAL A 198 -13.49 -7.99 22.47
C VAL A 198 -13.61 -6.58 23.06
N ARG A 199 -12.91 -5.62 22.45
CA ARG A 199 -13.06 -4.19 22.70
C ARG A 199 -13.18 -3.48 21.35
N VAL A 200 -14.25 -2.70 21.17
CA VAL A 200 -14.50 -1.94 19.95
C VAL A 200 -14.19 -0.47 20.21
N HIS A 201 -13.45 0.14 19.29
CA HIS A 201 -13.20 1.56 19.23
C HIS A 201 -13.87 2.15 18.00
N THR A 202 -14.52 3.29 18.20
CA THR A 202 -15.04 4.12 17.13
C THR A 202 -14.17 5.36 17.06
N LEU A 203 -13.52 5.56 15.91
CA LEU A 203 -12.63 6.70 15.67
C LEU A 203 -13.42 7.88 15.09
N GLU A 204 -12.77 8.75 14.32
CA GLU A 204 -13.47 9.82 13.57
C GLU A 204 -14.20 9.26 12.33
N GLU A 205 -15.06 10.10 11.74
CA GLU A 205 -15.87 9.74 10.58
C GLU A 205 -15.11 10.00 9.26
N SER A 206 -15.42 9.24 8.22
CA SER A 206 -14.93 9.41 6.84
C SER A 206 -15.47 10.69 6.17
N PRO A 207 -14.94 11.11 4.99
CA PRO A 207 -15.52 12.25 4.27
C PRO A 207 -17.02 12.11 3.92
N GLY A 208 -17.47 10.90 3.58
CA GLY A 208 -18.88 10.58 3.35
C GLY A 208 -19.43 10.92 1.96
N TRP A 209 -20.22 10.02 1.39
CA TRP A 209 -20.95 10.24 0.14
C TRP A 209 -22.30 10.94 0.39
N PRO A 210 -22.89 11.64 -0.60
CA PRO A 210 -24.27 12.10 -0.48
C PRO A 210 -25.26 10.93 -0.41
N ASN A 211 -26.16 10.94 0.56
CA ASN A 211 -27.18 9.90 0.74
C ASN A 211 -28.55 10.42 0.28
N ARG A 212 -29.09 9.80 -0.77
CA ARG A 212 -30.35 10.21 -1.41
C ARG A 212 -31.60 9.76 -0.66
N TYR A 213 -31.49 8.70 0.14
CA TYR A 213 -32.59 8.21 0.95
C TYR A 213 -32.81 9.12 2.17
N THR A 214 -31.75 9.41 2.92
CA THR A 214 -31.82 10.26 4.11
C THR A 214 -31.85 11.76 3.77
N GLY A 215 -31.28 12.14 2.62
CA GLY A 215 -31.09 13.53 2.20
C GLY A 215 -29.89 14.22 2.87
N THR A 216 -29.01 13.44 3.52
CA THR A 216 -27.76 13.89 4.15
C THR A 216 -26.66 14.04 3.09
N ASP A 217 -25.91 15.13 3.12
CA ASP A 217 -24.87 15.46 2.13
C ASP A 217 -23.81 16.41 2.75
N PRO A 218 -22.58 15.93 3.02
CA PRO A 218 -22.14 14.53 2.94
C PRO A 218 -22.75 13.67 4.07
N ASP A 219 -22.73 12.34 3.91
CA ASP A 219 -23.11 11.32 4.93
C ASP A 219 -21.87 10.51 5.39
N PRO A 220 -21.07 11.06 6.33
CA PRO A 220 -19.89 10.41 6.90
C PRO A 220 -20.18 9.05 7.55
N GLN A 221 -19.19 8.16 7.53
CA GLN A 221 -19.26 6.84 8.14
C GLN A 221 -18.18 6.70 9.23
N ASP A 222 -18.56 6.14 10.38
CA ASP A 222 -17.62 5.81 11.47
C ASP A 222 -16.48 4.87 11.02
N ILE A 223 -15.31 5.04 11.62
CA ILE A 223 -14.18 4.12 11.43
C ILE A 223 -14.03 3.25 12.67
N TYR A 224 -13.86 1.95 12.47
CA TYR A 224 -13.80 0.98 13.56
C TYR A 224 -12.44 0.31 13.67
N VAL A 225 -11.98 0.20 14.92
CA VAL A 225 -10.86 -0.67 15.32
C VAL A 225 -11.37 -1.64 16.37
N VAL A 226 -11.04 -2.92 16.23
CA VAL A 226 -11.47 -3.97 17.15
C VAL A 226 -10.26 -4.70 17.72
N ASP A 227 -10.08 -4.62 19.02
CA ASP A 227 -9.08 -5.39 19.73
C ASP A 227 -9.66 -6.72 20.18
N VAL A 228 -8.91 -7.81 19.99
CA VAL A 228 -9.25 -9.14 20.48
C VAL A 228 -8.07 -9.81 21.15
N THR A 229 -8.24 -10.17 22.42
CA THR A 229 -7.27 -10.93 23.21
C THR A 229 -7.91 -11.45 24.51
N ASN A 230 -7.28 -12.39 25.22
CA ASN A 230 -7.71 -12.68 26.59
C ASN A 230 -7.44 -11.47 27.50
N ASP A 231 -8.40 -11.11 28.37
CA ASP A 231 -8.29 -9.97 29.29
C ASP A 231 -8.14 -8.60 28.60
N VAL A 232 -8.81 -8.40 27.44
CA VAL A 232 -8.68 -7.19 26.58
C VAL A 232 -8.88 -5.85 27.29
N ARG A 233 -9.58 -5.84 28.43
CA ARG A 233 -9.85 -4.63 29.24
C ARG A 233 -8.85 -4.40 30.36
N ASP A 234 -7.93 -5.33 30.62
CA ASP A 234 -6.79 -5.10 31.49
C ASP A 234 -5.66 -4.43 30.70
N ALA A 235 -5.56 -3.11 30.83
CA ALA A 235 -4.58 -2.32 30.11
C ALA A 235 -3.12 -2.74 30.37
N ALA A 236 -2.80 -3.27 31.57
CA ALA A 236 -1.45 -3.74 31.85
C ALA A 236 -1.19 -5.07 31.14
N SER A 237 -2.14 -6.00 31.20
CA SER A 237 -2.02 -7.28 30.48
C SER A 237 -1.99 -7.08 28.97
N PHE A 238 -2.75 -6.12 28.44
CA PHE A 238 -2.75 -5.82 27.00
C PHE A 238 -1.41 -5.24 26.55
N ALA A 239 -0.85 -4.30 27.31
CA ALA A 239 0.44 -3.68 26.98
C ALA A 239 1.65 -4.62 27.14
N ASP A 240 1.51 -5.73 27.87
CA ASP A 240 2.57 -6.75 28.00
C ASP A 240 2.58 -7.75 26.83
N LYS A 241 1.57 -7.73 25.94
CA LYS A 241 1.45 -8.65 24.80
C LYS A 241 2.08 -8.07 23.54
N GLU A 242 2.54 -8.96 22.66
CA GLU A 242 2.87 -8.60 21.28
C GLU A 242 1.59 -8.34 20.49
N THR A 243 1.62 -7.36 19.58
CA THR A 243 0.44 -6.92 18.84
C THR A 243 0.59 -7.21 17.35
N VAL A 244 -0.44 -7.84 16.78
CA VAL A 244 -0.57 -8.02 15.33
C VAL A 244 -1.78 -7.23 14.83
N VAL A 245 -1.52 -6.33 13.88
CA VAL A 245 -2.54 -5.45 13.29
C VAL A 245 -2.91 -5.95 11.89
N TYR A 246 -4.21 -6.09 11.63
CA TYR A 246 -4.78 -6.43 10.34
C TYR A 246 -5.64 -5.27 9.83
N SER A 247 -5.15 -4.54 8.82
CA SER A 247 -5.96 -3.59 8.04
C SER A 247 -6.68 -4.36 6.93
N LEU A 248 -8.01 -4.23 6.89
CA LEU A 248 -8.86 -5.16 6.14
C LEU A 248 -9.54 -4.54 4.90
N SER A 249 -9.57 -3.22 4.82
CA SER A 249 -10.34 -2.50 3.81
C SER A 249 -9.78 -1.10 3.60
N ILE A 250 -8.47 -0.97 3.37
CA ILE A 250 -7.92 0.32 2.96
C ILE A 250 -8.49 0.71 1.60
N HIS A 251 -8.62 -0.23 0.67
CA HIS A 251 -9.45 -0.08 -0.52
C HIS A 251 -10.79 -0.79 -0.34
N GLY A 252 -11.88 -0.08 -0.66
CA GLY A 252 -13.22 -0.59 -0.40
C GLY A 252 -13.62 -1.77 -1.29
N ASP A 253 -13.01 -1.91 -2.47
CA ASP A 253 -13.27 -2.96 -3.46
C ASP A 253 -12.40 -4.22 -3.30
N GLU A 254 -11.42 -4.20 -2.40
CA GLU A 254 -10.52 -5.32 -2.09
C GLU A 254 -11.07 -6.12 -0.89
N ARG A 255 -12.09 -6.93 -1.16
CA ARG A 255 -12.98 -7.47 -0.11
C ARG A 255 -12.43 -8.65 0.70
N ALA A 256 -11.49 -9.41 0.15
CA ALA A 256 -11.02 -10.66 0.76
C ALA A 256 -10.48 -10.47 2.19
N GLY A 257 -9.83 -9.33 2.47
CA GLY A 257 -9.38 -8.95 3.80
C GLY A 257 -10.53 -8.86 4.80
N VAL A 258 -11.58 -8.09 4.50
CA VAL A 258 -12.78 -7.99 5.34
C VAL A 258 -13.45 -9.33 5.55
N GLU A 259 -13.67 -10.08 4.48
CA GLU A 259 -14.40 -11.35 4.55
C GLU A 259 -13.70 -12.35 5.48
N THR A 260 -12.37 -12.36 5.45
CA THR A 260 -11.55 -13.18 6.33
C THR A 260 -11.53 -12.64 7.75
N GLY A 261 -11.21 -11.36 7.90
CA GLY A 261 -11.01 -10.72 9.21
C GLY A 261 -12.28 -10.69 10.05
N ALA A 262 -13.45 -10.41 9.46
CA ALA A 262 -14.72 -10.40 10.18
C ALA A 262 -15.09 -11.79 10.73
N ARG A 263 -14.87 -12.86 9.96
CA ARG A 263 -15.14 -14.24 10.39
C ARG A 263 -14.13 -14.70 11.45
N LEU A 264 -12.85 -14.39 11.26
CA LEU A 264 -11.82 -14.69 12.25
C LEU A 264 -12.08 -13.94 13.57
N LEU A 265 -12.49 -12.67 13.50
CA LEU A 265 -12.85 -11.85 14.65
C LEU A 265 -13.96 -12.53 15.50
N GLU A 266 -15.02 -13.01 14.86
CA GLU A 266 -16.08 -13.75 15.57
C GLU A 266 -15.54 -15.05 16.19
N ASP A 267 -14.78 -15.83 15.44
CA ASP A 267 -14.23 -17.10 15.94
C ASP A 267 -13.36 -16.87 17.20
N LEU A 268 -12.48 -15.86 17.18
CA LEU A 268 -11.63 -15.49 18.32
C LEU A 268 -12.47 -15.01 19.52
N ALA A 269 -13.49 -14.18 19.25
CA ALA A 269 -14.39 -13.67 20.27
C ALA A 269 -15.14 -14.80 21.00
N ARG A 270 -15.49 -15.87 20.28
CA ARG A 270 -16.25 -17.01 20.79
C ARG A 270 -15.40 -18.13 21.37
N GLY A 271 -14.10 -18.13 21.11
CA GLY A 271 -13.22 -19.21 21.51
C GLY A 271 -13.21 -20.41 20.56
N GLU A 272 -13.48 -20.14 19.29
CA GLU A 272 -13.70 -21.12 18.23
C GLU A 272 -12.63 -21.01 17.11
N ALA A 273 -11.63 -20.13 17.27
CA ALA A 273 -10.59 -19.91 16.26
C ALA A 273 -9.47 -20.98 16.31
N ASP A 274 -9.68 -22.09 15.58
CA ASP A 274 -8.69 -23.16 15.43
C ASP A 274 -7.31 -22.62 15.00
N GLY A 275 -6.28 -22.94 15.79
CA GLY A 275 -4.89 -22.49 15.56
C GLY A 275 -4.54 -21.13 16.17
N PHE A 276 -5.51 -20.39 16.72
CA PHE A 276 -5.27 -19.07 17.31
C PHE A 276 -5.53 -19.02 18.82
N GLU A 277 -6.41 -19.87 19.35
CA GLU A 277 -6.86 -19.77 20.75
C GLU A 277 -5.71 -19.81 21.77
N ASP A 278 -4.69 -20.63 21.53
CA ASP A 278 -3.52 -20.73 22.41
C ASP A 278 -2.63 -19.48 22.36
N LEU A 279 -2.77 -18.63 21.32
CA LEU A 279 -1.99 -17.39 21.14
C LEU A 279 -2.60 -16.20 21.90
N LEU A 280 -3.88 -16.25 22.28
CA LEU A 280 -4.58 -15.11 22.91
C LEU A 280 -4.02 -14.72 24.28
N ASP A 281 -3.17 -15.55 24.90
CA ASP A 281 -2.47 -15.22 26.14
C ASP A 281 -1.24 -14.34 25.90
N ASP A 282 -0.59 -14.48 24.74
CA ASP A 282 0.67 -13.79 24.40
C ASP A 282 0.47 -12.67 23.35
N ILE A 283 -0.61 -12.76 22.56
CA ILE A 283 -0.90 -11.87 21.42
C ILE A 283 -2.17 -11.04 21.63
N ALA A 284 -2.10 -9.78 21.20
CA ALA A 284 -3.25 -8.92 20.93
C ALA A 284 -3.50 -8.78 19.43
N PHE A 285 -4.70 -9.16 18.98
CA PHE A 285 -5.14 -8.94 17.61
C PHE A 285 -5.84 -7.61 17.49
N VAL A 286 -5.51 -6.82 16.46
CA VAL A 286 -6.15 -5.53 16.18
C VAL A 286 -6.67 -5.55 14.74
N PHE A 287 -7.98 -5.43 14.56
CA PHE A 287 -8.62 -5.38 13.24
C PHE A 287 -9.03 -3.94 12.91
N VAL A 288 -8.61 -3.42 11.76
CA VAL A 288 -8.85 -2.03 11.33
C VAL A 288 -9.70 -2.02 10.05
N PHE A 289 -10.83 -1.32 10.09
CA PHE A 289 -11.75 -1.13 8.98
C PHE A 289 -11.61 0.28 8.37
N THR A 290 -10.59 0.44 7.53
CA THR A 290 -9.99 1.75 7.18
C THR A 290 -10.84 2.65 6.27
N ASN A 291 -11.49 2.10 5.22
CA ASN A 291 -12.25 2.87 4.23
C ASN A 291 -13.73 2.46 4.15
N PRO A 292 -14.58 2.95 5.07
CA PRO A 292 -16.01 2.67 5.04
C PRO A 292 -16.71 3.34 3.83
N ASP A 293 -16.22 4.46 3.33
CA ASP A 293 -16.79 5.16 2.16
C ASP A 293 -16.73 4.30 0.90
N GLY A 294 -15.60 3.64 0.68
CA GLY A 294 -15.42 2.74 -0.45
C GLY A 294 -16.30 1.49 -0.37
N TRP A 295 -16.66 1.09 0.85
CA TRP A 295 -17.56 -0.02 1.11
C TRP A 295 -19.02 0.34 0.84
N VAL A 296 -19.51 1.44 1.42
CA VAL A 296 -20.92 1.84 1.29
C VAL A 296 -21.28 2.34 -0.11
N ALA A 297 -20.28 2.69 -0.93
CA ALA A 297 -20.50 3.16 -2.30
C ALA A 297 -21.28 2.20 -3.21
N ARG A 298 -21.34 0.91 -2.84
CA ARG A 298 -22.14 -0.11 -3.54
C ARG A 298 -23.64 0.05 -3.29
N GLU A 299 -24.03 0.62 -2.17
CA GLU A 299 -25.42 0.64 -1.72
C GLU A 299 -26.27 1.65 -2.53
N PRO A 300 -27.52 1.31 -2.91
CA PRO A 300 -28.32 2.13 -3.83
C PRO A 300 -28.65 3.55 -3.33
N GLU A 301 -28.61 3.78 -2.02
CA GLU A 301 -28.89 5.10 -1.43
C GLU A 301 -27.80 6.14 -1.69
N PHE A 302 -26.55 5.74 -1.93
CA PHE A 302 -25.45 6.69 -2.10
C PHE A 302 -25.35 7.21 -3.54
N ASP A 303 -25.11 8.52 -3.66
CA ASP A 303 -24.91 9.18 -4.94
C ASP A 303 -23.44 9.23 -5.30
N ILE A 304 -23.01 8.29 -6.14
CA ILE A 304 -21.63 8.28 -6.62
C ILE A 304 -21.51 9.17 -7.88
N PRO A 305 -20.82 10.33 -7.81
CA PRO A 305 -20.93 11.35 -8.85
C PRO A 305 -20.19 11.00 -10.15
N ARG A 306 -19.23 10.07 -10.14
CA ARG A 306 -18.33 9.75 -11.27
C ARG A 306 -17.84 8.29 -11.23
N GLY A 307 -17.42 7.72 -12.36
CA GLY A 307 -16.23 6.85 -12.39
C GLY A 307 -16.34 5.32 -12.52
N GLU A 308 -17.41 4.63 -12.15
CA GLU A 308 -17.55 3.15 -12.29
C GLU A 308 -19.04 2.74 -12.33
N THR A 309 -19.35 1.45 -12.51
CA THR A 309 -20.71 0.90 -12.39
C THR A 309 -21.37 1.36 -11.08
N ARG A 310 -22.54 2.00 -11.20
CA ARG A 310 -23.29 2.74 -10.15
C ARG A 310 -23.68 1.95 -8.87
N LEU A 311 -23.27 0.70 -8.71
CA LEU A 311 -23.64 -0.19 -7.60
C LEU A 311 -22.48 -1.15 -7.31
N ASN A 312 -21.28 -0.60 -7.15
CA ASN A 312 -20.05 -1.33 -6.90
C ASN A 312 -19.24 -0.68 -5.77
N PHE A 313 -18.30 -1.42 -5.19
CA PHE A 313 -17.36 -0.86 -4.21
C PHE A 313 -16.41 0.14 -4.88
N ARG A 314 -15.77 0.99 -4.08
CA ARG A 314 -14.75 1.94 -4.54
C ARG A 314 -13.42 1.71 -3.86
N ARG A 315 -12.36 1.90 -4.64
CA ARG A 315 -10.98 1.89 -4.15
C ARG A 315 -10.74 3.01 -3.13
N GLY A 316 -10.99 4.26 -3.52
CA GLY A 316 -10.77 5.44 -2.67
C GLY A 316 -11.91 5.74 -1.69
N ASN A 317 -11.75 6.79 -0.89
CA ASN A 317 -12.80 7.32 -0.01
C ASN A 317 -13.71 8.32 -0.76
N ALA A 318 -14.68 8.95 -0.07
CA ALA A 318 -15.63 9.86 -0.73
C ALA A 318 -15.04 11.21 -1.19
N ALA A 319 -13.79 11.51 -0.81
CA ALA A 319 -13.05 12.65 -1.34
C ALA A 319 -12.27 12.31 -2.64
N ASP A 320 -12.47 11.10 -3.18
CA ASP A 320 -11.86 10.62 -4.44
C ASP A 320 -10.33 10.56 -4.39
N VAL A 321 -9.78 10.24 -3.21
CA VAL A 321 -8.35 9.97 -3.01
C VAL A 321 -8.08 8.49 -2.79
N ASP A 322 -6.94 8.01 -3.29
CA ASP A 322 -6.42 6.69 -2.93
C ASP A 322 -5.96 6.73 -1.47
N THR A 323 -6.67 6.01 -0.62
CA THR A 323 -6.46 5.92 0.84
C THR A 323 -5.10 5.35 1.20
N ASN A 324 -4.49 4.50 0.36
CA ASN A 324 -3.15 3.97 0.56
C ASN A 324 -2.04 4.88 -0.02
N ARG A 325 -2.31 6.18 -0.15
CA ARG A 325 -1.32 7.22 -0.54
C ARG A 325 -1.30 8.42 0.41
N GLN A 326 -2.04 8.35 1.52
CA GLN A 326 -2.28 9.49 2.41
C GLN A 326 -1.57 9.42 3.76
N TYR A 327 -0.64 8.49 3.99
CA TYR A 327 0.03 8.33 5.29
C TYR A 327 1.33 9.13 5.40
N PRO A 328 1.75 9.55 6.61
CA PRO A 328 2.93 10.40 6.81
C PRO A 328 4.25 9.61 6.79
N THR A 329 4.60 9.09 5.60
CA THR A 329 5.79 8.28 5.38
C THR A 329 7.08 9.12 5.37
N MET A 330 8.15 8.59 5.96
CA MET A 330 9.50 9.16 5.85
C MET A 330 10.01 9.10 4.41
N GLY A 331 10.97 9.96 4.07
CA GLY A 331 11.50 10.07 2.73
C GLY A 331 10.66 10.95 1.81
N TRP A 332 10.70 10.69 0.51
CA TRP A 332 10.00 11.47 -0.51
C TRP A 332 8.49 11.42 -0.32
N VAL A 333 7.82 12.58 -0.39
CA VAL A 333 6.35 12.71 -0.46
C VAL A 333 5.96 13.38 -1.78
N ASP A 334 5.00 12.80 -2.50
CA ASP A 334 4.42 13.44 -3.70
C ASP A 334 3.62 14.69 -3.28
N PRO A 335 3.87 15.88 -3.87
CA PRO A 335 3.12 17.10 -3.56
C PRO A 335 1.61 17.02 -3.87
N ALA A 336 1.15 16.04 -4.65
CA ALA A 336 -0.27 15.82 -4.91
C ALA A 336 -1.01 15.14 -3.75
N PHE A 337 -0.30 14.52 -2.81
CA PHE A 337 -0.91 13.76 -1.70
C PHE A 337 -1.31 14.67 -0.52
N ARG A 338 -1.99 14.07 0.47
CA ARG A 338 -2.41 14.69 1.72
C ARG A 338 -1.92 13.84 2.90
N PRO A 339 -0.61 13.90 3.25
CA PRO A 339 -0.07 13.07 4.31
C PRO A 339 -0.74 13.38 5.67
N ALA A 340 -1.42 12.38 6.21
CA ALA A 340 -2.28 12.43 7.38
C ALA A 340 -1.47 12.32 8.69
N GLU A 341 -0.60 13.30 8.93
CA GLU A 341 0.03 13.48 10.23
C GLU A 341 -0.92 14.31 11.14
N PRO A 342 -1.56 13.71 12.16
CA PRO A 342 -2.54 14.41 13.01
C PRO A 342 -1.91 15.62 13.72
N ASP A 343 -0.63 15.53 14.09
CA ASP A 343 0.09 16.62 14.74
C ASP A 343 0.42 17.77 13.77
N GLY A 344 -0.49 18.73 13.68
CA GLY A 344 -0.31 19.94 12.88
C GLY A 344 -0.90 19.87 11.47
N ALA A 345 -1.80 18.91 11.22
CA ALA A 345 -2.54 18.79 9.95
C ALA A 345 -3.21 20.12 9.54
N PRO A 346 -3.13 20.51 8.26
CA PRO A 346 -3.91 21.61 7.71
C PRO A 346 -5.42 21.39 7.86
N ASP A 347 -6.19 22.48 8.04
CA ASP A 347 -7.65 22.40 8.26
C ASP A 347 -8.39 21.65 7.13
N ASP A 348 -7.93 21.76 5.87
CA ASP A 348 -8.55 21.10 4.72
C ASP A 348 -8.31 19.58 4.67
N TYR A 349 -7.32 19.06 5.42
CA TYR A 349 -7.06 17.62 5.46
C TYR A 349 -8.18 16.87 6.18
N TYR A 350 -8.84 17.50 7.15
CA TYR A 350 -10.00 16.93 7.86
C TYR A 350 -11.24 16.78 6.97
N ASP A 351 -11.27 17.43 5.80
CA ASP A 351 -12.35 17.27 4.82
C ASP A 351 -12.02 16.17 3.77
N VAL A 352 -10.75 15.75 3.64
CA VAL A 352 -10.28 14.88 2.55
C VAL A 352 -9.77 13.52 3.05
N VAL A 353 -9.03 13.52 4.16
CA VAL A 353 -8.39 12.34 4.76
C VAL A 353 -8.61 12.23 6.28
N PRO A 354 -9.81 12.57 6.82
CA PRO A 354 -10.08 12.39 8.25
C PRO A 354 -9.93 10.93 8.69
N ASP A 355 -10.15 10.00 7.76
CA ASP A 355 -9.99 8.58 7.96
C ASP A 355 -8.56 8.17 8.29
N SER A 356 -7.62 8.57 7.43
CA SER A 356 -6.20 8.27 7.60
C SER A 356 -5.63 8.98 8.83
N LEU A 357 -6.09 10.20 9.13
CA LEU A 357 -5.70 10.97 10.32
C LEU A 357 -6.08 10.21 11.60
N ALA A 358 -7.33 9.73 11.67
CA ALA A 358 -7.83 9.00 12.82
C ALA A 358 -7.11 7.66 13.02
N VAL A 359 -6.82 6.94 11.93
CA VAL A 359 -6.07 5.67 11.99
C VAL A 359 -4.65 5.88 12.48
N VAL A 360 -3.94 6.91 11.99
CA VAL A 360 -2.57 7.23 12.46
C VAL A 360 -2.55 7.60 13.94
N ASP A 361 -3.51 8.42 14.39
CA ASP A 361 -3.60 8.83 15.79
C ASP A 361 -3.85 7.62 16.71
N HIS A 362 -4.82 6.77 16.35
CA HIS A 362 -5.18 5.59 17.14
C HIS A 362 -4.08 4.53 17.17
N LEU A 363 -3.46 4.22 16.03
CA LEU A 363 -2.44 3.17 15.97
C LEU A 363 -1.15 3.52 16.73
N ARG A 364 -0.87 4.80 16.97
CA ARG A 364 0.25 5.24 17.83
C ARG A 364 0.03 4.99 19.32
N GLU A 365 -1.18 4.61 19.73
CA GLU A 365 -1.46 4.25 21.12
C GLU A 365 -0.94 2.85 21.51
N TYR A 366 -0.60 2.00 20.54
CA TYR A 366 -0.06 0.66 20.77
C TYR A 366 1.48 0.70 20.94
N GLU A 367 2.01 0.00 21.96
CA GLU A 367 3.45 0.04 22.30
C GLU A 367 4.29 -1.09 21.68
N ASN A 368 3.72 -2.28 21.40
CA ASN A 368 4.46 -3.46 20.92
C ASN A 368 3.85 -4.02 19.61
N VAL A 369 3.86 -3.25 18.53
CA VAL A 369 3.35 -3.72 17.23
C VAL A 369 4.43 -4.50 16.49
N THR A 370 4.36 -5.83 16.54
CA THR A 370 5.33 -6.72 15.87
C THR A 370 5.09 -6.74 14.36
N TYR A 371 3.83 -6.96 13.96
CA TYR A 371 3.41 -7.02 12.56
C TYR A 371 2.23 -6.09 12.30
N LEU A 372 2.27 -5.38 11.18
CA LEU A 372 1.10 -4.76 10.58
C LEU A 372 0.94 -5.28 9.15
N CYS A 373 -0.21 -5.88 8.87
CA CYS A 373 -0.54 -6.48 7.59
C CYS A 373 -1.73 -5.72 7.01
N ASP A 374 -1.57 -5.21 5.79
CA ASP A 374 -2.65 -4.53 5.05
C ASP A 374 -3.09 -5.46 3.94
N TYR A 375 -4.31 -5.98 4.01
CA TYR A 375 -4.83 -6.97 3.08
C TYR A 375 -5.48 -6.29 1.89
N HIS A 376 -4.94 -6.55 0.69
CA HIS A 376 -5.36 -5.98 -0.59
C HIS A 376 -5.93 -7.08 -1.50
N GLY A 377 -6.15 -6.72 -2.76
CA GLY A 377 -6.54 -7.62 -3.82
C GLY A 377 -5.89 -7.23 -5.13
N MET A 378 -5.62 -8.25 -5.94
CA MET A 378 -5.14 -8.15 -7.31
C MET A 378 -6.07 -8.84 -8.31
N TYR A 379 -5.87 -8.56 -9.60
CA TYR A 379 -6.63 -9.16 -10.69
C TYR A 379 -6.25 -10.65 -10.91
N ALA A 380 -5.73 -10.98 -12.08
CA ALA A 380 -5.06 -12.25 -12.36
C ALA A 380 -3.55 -12.06 -12.23
N ALA A 381 -2.84 -13.10 -11.77
CA ALA A 381 -1.41 -13.09 -11.52
C ALA A 381 -0.81 -14.50 -11.69
N ASP A 382 0.53 -14.59 -11.71
CA ASP A 382 1.20 -15.89 -11.82
C ASP A 382 1.19 -16.69 -10.51
N HIS A 383 0.79 -16.11 -9.38
CA HIS A 383 0.52 -16.82 -8.12
C HIS A 383 -0.83 -16.39 -7.53
N MET A 384 -1.47 -17.27 -6.76
CA MET A 384 -2.75 -16.96 -6.12
C MET A 384 -2.62 -15.81 -5.10
N VAL A 385 -1.55 -15.81 -4.30
CA VAL A 385 -1.24 -14.76 -3.33
C VAL A 385 0.18 -14.24 -3.54
N PHE A 386 0.35 -12.92 -3.48
CA PHE A 386 1.66 -12.30 -3.23
C PHE A 386 1.72 -11.71 -1.84
N ASN A 387 2.88 -11.79 -1.21
CA ASN A 387 3.23 -10.88 -0.13
C ASN A 387 4.26 -9.86 -0.59
N LEU A 388 3.91 -8.57 -0.48
CA LEU A 388 4.79 -7.47 -0.85
C LEU A 388 5.59 -6.99 0.37
N GLU A 389 6.92 -7.03 0.27
CA GLU A 389 7.82 -6.35 1.19
C GLU A 389 7.67 -4.84 0.98
N THR A 390 7.32 -4.13 2.06
CA THR A 390 6.97 -2.72 1.96
C THR A 390 8.21 -1.85 1.85
N ASN A 391 7.99 -0.59 1.48
CA ASN A 391 9.06 0.36 1.32
C ASN A 391 9.78 0.72 2.66
N ALA A 392 9.28 0.29 3.83
CA ALA A 392 9.89 0.60 5.12
C ALA A 392 11.34 0.08 5.30
N PRO A 393 12.21 0.79 6.07
CA PRO A 393 13.56 0.31 6.37
C PRO A 393 13.50 -0.80 7.43
N LEU A 394 14.19 -1.92 7.19
CA LEU A 394 14.31 -3.03 8.14
C LEU A 394 15.79 -3.29 8.44
N GLY A 395 16.09 -3.61 9.71
CA GLY A 395 17.39 -4.11 10.14
C GLY A 395 17.56 -5.61 9.85
N HIS A 396 18.59 -6.22 10.43
CA HIS A 396 18.91 -7.62 10.21
C HIS A 396 17.78 -8.56 10.67
N ASP A 397 17.33 -8.44 11.93
CA ASP A 397 16.25 -9.26 12.49
C ASP A 397 14.96 -9.15 11.66
N GLY A 398 14.49 -7.92 11.43
CA GLY A 398 13.25 -7.66 10.69
C GLY A 398 13.29 -8.18 9.24
N THR A 399 14.45 -8.14 8.58
CA THR A 399 14.62 -8.69 7.23
C THR A 399 14.46 -10.21 7.22
N HIS A 400 15.00 -10.91 8.22
CA HIS A 400 14.89 -12.37 8.34
C HIS A 400 13.51 -12.82 8.82
N ASP A 401 12.89 -12.06 9.73
CA ASP A 401 11.52 -12.31 10.18
C ASP A 401 10.53 -12.17 9.04
N LEU A 402 10.71 -11.16 8.19
CA LEU A 402 9.93 -10.97 6.96
C LEU A 402 10.06 -12.15 5.99
N ASP A 403 11.28 -12.63 5.71
CA ASP A 403 11.46 -13.78 4.82
C ASP A 403 10.80 -15.04 5.40
N GLU A 404 11.06 -15.35 6.68
CA GLU A 404 10.55 -16.56 7.31
C GLU A 404 9.02 -16.58 7.41
N VAL A 405 8.36 -15.47 7.77
CA VAL A 405 6.89 -15.46 7.81
C VAL A 405 6.29 -15.76 6.43
N ASN A 406 6.90 -15.22 5.36
CA ASN A 406 6.47 -15.51 4.00
C ASN A 406 6.64 -16.99 3.64
N ILE A 407 7.76 -17.60 4.01
CA ILE A 407 7.97 -19.03 3.77
C ILE A 407 6.92 -19.87 4.52
N ARG A 408 6.66 -19.55 5.79
CA ARG A 408 5.65 -20.26 6.60
C ARG A 408 4.25 -20.13 6.01
N ILE A 409 3.89 -18.98 5.45
CA ILE A 409 2.62 -18.77 4.75
C ILE A 409 2.53 -19.68 3.53
N GLY A 410 3.56 -19.70 2.69
CA GLY A 410 3.63 -20.58 1.52
C GLY A 410 3.52 -22.06 1.91
N GLU A 411 4.31 -22.51 2.89
CA GLU A 411 4.25 -23.87 3.43
C GLU A 411 2.88 -24.20 4.03
N GLY A 412 2.22 -23.22 4.67
CA GLY A 412 0.87 -23.35 5.22
C GLY A 412 -0.19 -23.56 4.13
N MET A 413 -0.08 -22.86 3.00
CA MET A 413 -0.95 -23.06 1.84
C MET A 413 -0.69 -24.39 1.15
N GLU A 414 0.57 -24.78 0.97
CA GLU A 414 0.96 -26.10 0.46
C GLU A 414 0.49 -27.23 1.39
N ALA A 415 0.54 -27.05 2.72
CA ALA A 415 0.04 -28.04 3.66
C ALA A 415 -1.48 -28.22 3.56
N HIS A 416 -2.22 -27.16 3.20
CA HIS A 416 -3.67 -27.20 3.06
C HIS A 416 -4.10 -27.80 1.71
N TRP A 417 -3.56 -27.31 0.60
CA TRP A 417 -3.99 -27.68 -0.76
C TRP A 417 -3.06 -28.68 -1.46
N GLY A 418 -1.82 -28.81 -1.02
CA GLY A 418 -0.76 -29.51 -1.73
C GLY A 418 -0.14 -28.65 -2.82
N ASP A 419 -0.95 -28.28 -3.82
CA ASP A 419 -0.55 -27.43 -4.96
C ASP A 419 -1.80 -26.76 -5.57
N ILE A 420 -1.59 -25.84 -6.50
CA ILE A 420 -2.64 -25.03 -7.15
C ILE A 420 -3.68 -25.90 -7.87
N GLU A 421 -3.34 -27.11 -8.35
CA GLU A 421 -4.27 -28.01 -9.03
C GLU A 421 -5.44 -28.47 -8.15
N ALA A 422 -5.31 -28.38 -6.82
CA ALA A 422 -6.41 -28.72 -5.92
C ALA A 422 -7.61 -27.77 -6.04
N ILE A 423 -7.39 -26.55 -6.54
CA ILE A 423 -8.39 -25.48 -6.66
C ILE A 423 -8.47 -24.89 -8.08
N ALA A 424 -7.73 -25.45 -9.04
CA ALA A 424 -7.63 -24.94 -10.41
C ALA A 424 -8.98 -24.85 -11.13
N ASP A 425 -9.88 -25.84 -10.97
CA ASP A 425 -11.21 -25.82 -11.62
C ASP A 425 -12.06 -24.62 -11.16
N ASP A 426 -11.96 -24.23 -9.88
CA ASP A 426 -12.66 -23.07 -9.34
C ASP A 426 -12.01 -21.76 -9.81
N ILE A 427 -10.69 -21.72 -9.88
CA ILE A 427 -9.94 -20.56 -10.38
C ILE A 427 -10.23 -20.30 -11.86
N GLU A 428 -10.18 -21.34 -12.70
CA GLU A 428 -10.46 -21.23 -14.14
C GLU A 428 -11.88 -20.70 -14.37
N ARG A 429 -12.84 -21.25 -13.61
CA ARG A 429 -14.22 -20.78 -13.66
C ARG A 429 -14.36 -19.32 -13.21
N ALA A 430 -13.68 -18.92 -12.13
CA ALA A 430 -13.73 -17.55 -11.64
C ALA A 430 -13.11 -16.57 -12.65
N GLY A 431 -11.97 -16.93 -13.25
CA GLY A 431 -11.30 -16.15 -14.30
C GLY A 431 -12.19 -15.92 -15.52
N GLU A 432 -12.83 -16.98 -16.02
CA GLU A 432 -13.77 -16.89 -17.14
C GLU A 432 -15.00 -16.02 -16.78
N GLU A 433 -15.60 -16.25 -15.62
CA GLU A 433 -16.83 -15.55 -15.23
C GLU A 433 -16.61 -14.08 -14.86
N GLN A 434 -15.45 -13.72 -14.29
CA GLN A 434 -15.16 -12.36 -13.79
C GLN A 434 -14.43 -11.51 -14.84
N TYR A 435 -13.50 -12.11 -15.58
CA TYR A 435 -12.62 -11.39 -16.51
C TYR A 435 -12.68 -11.91 -17.96
N GLY A 436 -13.42 -13.00 -18.24
CA GLY A 436 -13.41 -13.64 -19.56
C GLY A 436 -12.09 -14.35 -19.89
N ALA A 437 -11.28 -14.64 -18.87
CA ALA A 437 -9.98 -15.29 -19.00
C ALA A 437 -10.14 -16.82 -18.98
N SER A 438 -10.44 -17.41 -20.14
CA SER A 438 -10.55 -18.86 -20.30
C SER A 438 -9.21 -19.56 -20.01
N ASP A 439 -9.26 -20.75 -19.41
CA ASP A 439 -8.08 -21.59 -19.11
C ASP A 439 -7.05 -20.93 -18.15
N TYR A 440 -7.41 -19.85 -17.44
CA TYR A 440 -6.52 -19.19 -16.48
C TYR A 440 -6.34 -19.99 -15.19
N VAL A 441 -5.10 -20.34 -14.86
CA VAL A 441 -4.67 -20.91 -13.57
C VAL A 441 -3.27 -20.38 -13.24
N PRO A 442 -3.03 -19.82 -12.04
CA PRO A 442 -1.70 -19.41 -11.59
C PRO A 442 -0.67 -20.55 -11.64
N ALA A 443 0.60 -20.18 -11.71
CA ALA A 443 1.71 -21.12 -11.64
C ALA A 443 1.94 -21.70 -10.23
N GLY A 444 1.46 -21.01 -9.18
CA GLY A 444 1.59 -21.47 -7.79
C GLY A 444 0.63 -20.79 -6.82
N LEU A 445 0.66 -21.25 -5.56
CA LEU A 445 -0.20 -20.71 -4.49
C LEU A 445 0.32 -19.39 -3.93
N PHE A 446 1.63 -19.27 -3.71
CA PHE A 446 2.21 -18.15 -2.98
C PHE A 446 3.60 -17.78 -3.51
N ASP A 447 3.87 -16.48 -3.61
CA ASP A 447 5.22 -15.94 -3.79
C ASP A 447 5.34 -14.58 -3.09
N TYR A 448 6.54 -14.04 -2.98
CA TYR A 448 6.78 -12.78 -2.28
C TYR A 448 8.03 -12.06 -2.80
N GLY A 449 8.12 -10.78 -2.55
CA GLY A 449 9.23 -9.91 -2.93
C GLY A 449 8.85 -8.46 -2.65
N THR A 450 9.69 -7.50 -3.02
CA THR A 450 9.30 -6.09 -2.84
C THR A 450 8.09 -5.72 -3.69
N VAL A 451 7.50 -4.53 -3.43
CA VAL A 451 6.46 -3.97 -4.30
C VAL A 451 6.94 -3.90 -5.75
N TYR A 452 8.23 -3.59 -5.98
CA TYR A 452 8.80 -3.63 -7.32
C TYR A 452 8.89 -5.06 -7.87
N ASP A 453 9.40 -6.02 -7.09
CA ASP A 453 9.58 -7.40 -7.56
C ASP A 453 8.27 -8.07 -8.01
N SER A 454 7.15 -7.68 -7.39
CA SER A 454 5.85 -8.30 -7.66
C SER A 454 4.99 -7.46 -8.62
N LEU A 455 5.05 -6.13 -8.53
CA LEU A 455 4.14 -5.21 -9.22
C LEU A 455 4.86 -4.13 -10.06
N ALA A 456 6.19 -4.12 -10.07
CA ALA A 456 7.05 -3.28 -10.91
C ALA A 456 6.97 -1.76 -10.69
N TYR A 457 6.69 -1.33 -9.45
CA TYR A 457 6.69 0.09 -9.04
C TYR A 457 7.08 0.27 -7.57
N GLN A 458 7.25 1.51 -7.14
CA GLN A 458 7.45 1.90 -5.74
C GLN A 458 6.39 2.93 -5.35
N VAL A 459 6.04 3.00 -4.06
CA VAL A 459 5.02 3.90 -3.52
C VAL A 459 5.55 4.78 -2.39
N THR A 460 4.91 5.93 -2.20
CA THR A 460 5.02 6.76 -1.00
C THR A 460 3.62 7.05 -0.45
N GLY A 461 3.52 7.40 0.83
CA GLY A 461 2.24 7.67 1.48
C GLY A 461 1.41 6.43 1.83
N SER A 462 1.97 5.22 1.78
CA SER A 462 1.23 4.01 2.14
C SER A 462 1.15 3.79 3.66
N LEU A 463 0.07 3.15 4.13
CA LEU A 463 -0.13 2.81 5.54
C LEU A 463 1.07 2.02 6.09
N LEU A 464 1.49 1.02 5.34
CA LEU A 464 2.59 0.13 5.73
C LEU A 464 3.96 0.81 5.67
N GLY A 465 4.19 1.70 4.69
CA GLY A 465 5.41 2.50 4.64
C GLY A 465 5.57 3.39 5.88
N TRP A 466 4.44 3.87 6.43
CA TRP A 466 4.41 4.64 7.67
C TRP A 466 4.54 3.73 8.90
N ALA A 467 3.80 2.63 8.95
CA ALA A 467 3.83 1.73 10.10
C ALA A 467 5.21 1.10 10.31
N GLY A 468 5.92 0.76 9.23
CA GLY A 468 7.25 0.15 9.33
C GLY A 468 8.40 1.12 9.59
N GLN A 469 8.18 2.44 9.49
CA GLN A 469 9.25 3.38 9.84
C GLN A 469 9.45 3.46 11.35
N PRO A 470 10.66 3.81 11.84
CA PRO A 470 10.94 3.85 13.26
C PRO A 470 10.01 4.81 14.04
N GLU A 471 9.68 4.47 15.28
CA GLU A 471 8.87 5.30 16.18
C GLU A 471 9.44 6.72 16.38
N ALA A 472 10.76 6.89 16.32
CA ALA A 472 11.41 8.19 16.39
C ALA A 472 10.99 9.14 15.24
N PHE A 473 10.51 8.57 14.14
CA PHE A 473 9.89 9.26 13.01
C PHE A 473 8.36 9.07 12.98
N GLY A 474 7.74 8.76 14.13
CA GLY A 474 6.29 8.70 14.30
C GLY A 474 5.59 7.54 13.60
N GLY A 475 6.32 6.50 13.17
CA GLY A 475 5.76 5.20 12.78
C GLY A 475 5.59 4.26 13.96
N LEU A 476 5.48 2.96 13.69
CA LEU A 476 5.31 1.91 14.71
C LEU A 476 6.53 1.00 14.85
N GLY A 477 7.53 1.11 13.97
CA GLY A 477 8.67 0.18 13.94
C GLY A 477 8.29 -1.27 13.61
N ALA A 478 7.08 -1.50 13.07
CA ALA A 478 6.54 -2.82 12.81
C ALA A 478 7.18 -3.49 11.59
N ILE A 479 7.20 -4.82 11.56
CA ILE A 479 7.41 -5.57 10.31
C ILE A 479 6.13 -5.47 9.50
N THR A 480 6.23 -4.97 8.27
CA THR A 480 5.05 -4.62 7.47
C THR A 480 5.01 -5.39 6.17
N VAL A 481 3.83 -5.94 5.85
CA VAL A 481 3.61 -6.77 4.66
C VAL A 481 2.28 -6.43 4.01
N VAL A 482 2.22 -6.48 2.67
CA VAL A 482 0.98 -6.37 1.88
C VAL A 482 0.63 -7.74 1.29
N PRO A 483 -0.34 -8.49 1.84
CA PRO A 483 -0.92 -9.61 1.12
C PRO A 483 -1.83 -9.11 -0.01
N GLU A 484 -1.58 -9.59 -1.23
CA GLU A 484 -2.36 -9.38 -2.45
C GLU A 484 -2.92 -10.71 -2.93
N ILE A 485 -4.22 -10.80 -3.24
CA ILE A 485 -4.86 -12.04 -3.66
C ILE A 485 -5.65 -11.88 -4.95
N ILE A 486 -5.60 -12.88 -5.83
CA ILE A 486 -6.33 -12.87 -7.10
C ILE A 486 -7.85 -12.68 -6.91
N PHE A 487 -8.50 -12.16 -7.95
CA PHE A 487 -9.94 -11.93 -8.04
C PHE A 487 -10.52 -10.90 -7.07
N ALA A 488 -9.70 -10.29 -6.22
CA ALA A 488 -10.13 -9.34 -5.21
C ALA A 488 -10.04 -7.87 -5.68
N ASN A 489 -10.36 -7.59 -6.94
CA ASN A 489 -10.68 -6.24 -7.43
C ASN A 489 -11.88 -6.28 -8.37
N HIS A 490 -12.50 -5.13 -8.57
CA HIS A 490 -13.55 -4.98 -9.57
C HIS A 490 -12.99 -4.56 -10.94
N THR A 491 -13.74 -4.86 -12.01
CA THR A 491 -13.55 -4.20 -13.31
C THR A 491 -14.63 -3.13 -13.49
N PRO A 492 -14.36 -2.05 -14.23
CA PRO A 492 -15.34 -0.98 -14.42
C PRO A 492 -16.64 -1.47 -15.08
N ASP A 493 -16.51 -2.46 -15.97
CA ASP A 493 -17.61 -3.03 -16.74
C ASP A 493 -18.44 -4.07 -15.97
N ALA A 494 -17.92 -4.60 -14.86
CA ALA A 494 -18.59 -5.63 -14.09
C ALA A 494 -18.61 -5.32 -12.58
N ARG A 495 -19.81 -5.41 -12.02
CA ARG A 495 -19.98 -5.42 -10.56
C ARG A 495 -19.27 -6.65 -10.00
N ILE A 496 -18.49 -6.49 -8.92
CA ILE A 496 -17.97 -7.66 -8.20
C ILE A 496 -19.14 -8.40 -7.54
N GLU A 497 -19.24 -9.71 -7.70
CA GLU A 497 -20.34 -10.51 -7.19
C GLU A 497 -19.84 -11.56 -6.23
N TRP A 498 -20.64 -11.83 -5.18
CA TRP A 498 -20.31 -12.86 -4.21
C TRP A 498 -20.45 -14.24 -4.84
N LYS A 499 -19.34 -14.99 -4.86
CA LYS A 499 -19.24 -16.32 -5.44
C LYS A 499 -18.69 -17.30 -4.40
N PRO A 500 -19.56 -18.02 -3.64
CA PRO A 500 -19.13 -18.87 -2.54
C PRO A 500 -18.01 -19.86 -2.91
N TYR A 501 -18.03 -20.39 -4.13
CA TYR A 501 -17.08 -21.40 -4.58
C TYR A 501 -15.63 -20.91 -4.67
N ILE A 502 -15.38 -19.63 -4.96
CA ILE A 502 -14.03 -19.06 -5.05
C ILE A 502 -13.69 -18.33 -3.76
N GLU A 503 -14.64 -17.62 -3.16
CA GLU A 503 -14.46 -16.89 -1.90
C GLU A 503 -14.02 -17.80 -0.75
N ARG A 504 -14.43 -19.08 -0.75
CA ARG A 504 -13.98 -20.05 0.26
C ARG A 504 -12.46 -20.27 0.22
N HIS A 505 -11.87 -20.20 -0.97
CA HIS A 505 -10.42 -20.34 -1.16
C HIS A 505 -9.70 -19.04 -0.79
N LEU A 506 -10.27 -17.88 -1.18
CA LEU A 506 -9.70 -16.57 -0.85
C LEU A 506 -9.66 -16.35 0.67
N VAL A 507 -10.78 -16.62 1.36
CA VAL A 507 -10.88 -16.54 2.82
C VAL A 507 -9.93 -17.52 3.51
N THR A 508 -9.77 -18.73 2.96
CA THR A 508 -8.85 -19.72 3.53
C THR A 508 -7.39 -19.27 3.41
N ALA A 509 -7.00 -18.71 2.26
CA ALA A 509 -5.64 -18.23 2.03
C ALA A 509 -5.25 -17.13 3.02
N TYR A 510 -6.10 -16.11 3.18
CA TYR A 510 -5.85 -15.04 4.14
C TYR A 510 -5.96 -15.50 5.60
N ARG A 511 -6.80 -16.49 5.92
CA ARG A 511 -6.82 -17.08 7.28
C ARG A 511 -5.51 -17.78 7.61
N ILE A 512 -4.91 -18.49 6.65
CA ILE A 512 -3.57 -19.09 6.81
C ILE A 512 -2.54 -17.98 7.01
N SER A 513 -2.58 -16.93 6.19
CA SER A 513 -1.70 -15.76 6.32
C SER A 513 -1.76 -15.12 7.72
N MET A 514 -2.97 -14.77 8.19
CA MET A 514 -3.21 -14.23 9.54
C MET A 514 -2.69 -15.15 10.64
N ARG A 515 -2.82 -16.48 10.49
CA ARG A 515 -2.30 -17.43 11.49
C ARG A 515 -0.78 -17.36 11.59
N GLU A 516 -0.07 -17.41 10.46
CA GLU A 516 1.39 -17.44 10.48
C GLU A 516 2.00 -16.14 11.01
N TYR A 517 1.39 -14.97 10.75
CA TYR A 517 1.79 -13.72 11.39
C TYR A 517 1.64 -13.78 12.91
N ALA A 518 0.52 -14.31 13.40
CA ALA A 518 0.26 -14.46 14.83
C ALA A 518 1.23 -15.42 15.51
N GLU A 519 1.50 -16.56 14.88
CA GLU A 519 2.45 -17.56 15.39
C GLU A 519 3.89 -17.04 15.37
N MET A 520 4.27 -16.26 14.34
CA MET A 520 5.59 -15.61 14.27
C MET A 520 5.73 -14.52 15.34
N ALA A 521 4.70 -13.72 15.58
CA ALA A 521 4.72 -12.70 16.63
C ALA A 521 4.86 -13.30 18.03
N ALA A 522 4.33 -14.51 18.24
CA ALA A 522 4.39 -15.21 19.53
C ALA A 522 5.72 -15.95 19.76
N ALA A 523 6.52 -16.15 18.71
CA ALA A 523 7.72 -16.98 18.78
C ALA A 523 8.95 -16.19 19.22
N GLU A 524 9.91 -16.87 19.85
CA GLU A 524 11.23 -16.29 20.11
C GLU A 524 12.10 -16.42 18.84
N THR A 525 12.38 -15.29 18.18
CA THR A 525 13.27 -15.24 17.01
C THR A 525 14.63 -14.62 17.37
N ASP A 526 15.69 -15.08 16.71
CA ASP A 526 17.04 -14.52 16.86
C ASP A 526 17.80 -14.67 15.53
N THR A 527 18.70 -13.73 15.24
CA THR A 527 19.49 -13.73 14.01
C THR A 527 20.93 -13.32 14.25
N THR A 528 21.84 -14.00 13.57
CA THR A 528 23.28 -13.79 13.72
C THR A 528 24.01 -13.87 12.39
N VAL A 529 25.20 -13.31 12.35
CA VAL A 529 26.09 -13.33 11.19
C VAL A 529 27.42 -13.97 11.58
N ALA A 530 27.71 -15.11 10.96
CA ALA A 530 28.98 -15.81 11.12
C ALA A 530 29.98 -15.37 10.04
N THR A 531 31.18 -14.99 10.46
CA THR A 531 32.25 -14.49 9.57
C THR A 531 33.39 -15.49 9.40
N GLY A 532 33.45 -16.55 10.23
CA GLY A 532 34.59 -17.45 10.28
C GLY A 532 35.83 -16.84 10.96
N GLY A 533 35.63 -15.80 11.77
CA GLY A 533 36.64 -15.05 12.49
C GLY A 533 37.38 -14.04 11.62
N GLN A 534 36.73 -13.58 10.54
CA GLN A 534 37.25 -12.59 9.61
C GLN A 534 36.94 -11.18 10.12
N ASP A 535 37.96 -10.32 10.18
CA ASP A 535 37.77 -8.92 10.60
C ASP A 535 37.48 -8.02 9.37
N THR A 536 36.48 -7.15 9.46
CA THR A 536 36.07 -6.23 8.38
C THR A 536 36.33 -4.77 8.77
N ALA A 537 36.93 -4.01 7.85
CA ALA A 537 36.96 -2.56 7.95
C ALA A 537 36.03 -1.95 6.89
N TYR A 538 35.30 -0.88 7.22
CA TYR A 538 34.50 -0.12 6.25
C TYR A 538 34.89 1.36 6.28
N VAL A 539 35.02 1.97 5.10
CA VAL A 539 35.49 3.35 4.98
C VAL A 539 34.31 4.33 5.08
N THR A 540 34.40 5.23 6.06
CA THR A 540 33.42 6.26 6.38
C THR A 540 33.91 7.64 5.97
N THR A 541 32.96 8.49 5.59
CA THR A 541 33.17 9.91 5.29
C THR A 541 31.95 10.73 5.72
N ASP A 542 32.19 11.98 6.15
CA ASP A 542 31.12 12.92 6.48
C ASP A 542 30.37 13.39 5.20
N ALA A 543 30.91 13.12 4.00
CA ALA A 543 30.28 13.48 2.72
C ALA A 543 29.02 12.65 2.39
N LEU A 544 28.87 11.46 3.00
CA LEU A 544 27.67 10.63 2.88
C LEU A 544 26.57 11.03 3.87
N THR A 545 26.91 11.82 4.91
CA THR A 545 25.93 12.25 5.91
C THR A 545 24.97 13.28 5.31
N ARG A 546 23.69 13.15 5.63
CA ARG A 546 22.66 14.17 5.37
C ARG A 546 22.02 14.58 6.68
N SER A 547 21.84 15.88 6.89
CA SER A 547 21.19 16.40 8.09
C SER A 547 20.11 17.40 7.73
N SER A 548 18.99 17.38 8.44
CA SER A 548 17.97 18.42 8.29
C SER A 548 18.53 19.81 8.61
N ALA A 549 19.63 19.92 9.36
CA ALA A 549 20.33 21.17 9.64
C ALA A 549 21.05 21.77 8.41
N ASP A 550 21.23 21.00 7.34
CA ASP A 550 21.79 21.48 6.08
C ASP A 550 20.73 22.21 5.21
N LEU A 551 19.45 22.07 5.56
CA LEU A 551 18.33 22.64 4.82
C LEU A 551 18.14 24.14 5.09
N PRO A 552 17.70 24.93 4.10
CA PRO A 552 17.62 26.38 4.22
C PRO A 552 16.50 26.92 5.13
N TYR A 553 15.57 26.06 5.56
CA TYR A 553 14.37 26.41 6.32
C TYR A 553 14.34 25.83 7.75
N THR A 554 15.40 25.15 8.21
CA THR A 554 15.50 24.67 9.60
C THR A 554 16.28 25.66 10.48
N ASP A 555 15.81 25.93 11.71
CA ASP A 555 16.26 27.07 12.53
C ASP A 555 17.32 26.74 13.60
N GLN A 556 17.84 25.51 13.66
CA GLN A 556 18.70 25.06 14.76
C GLN A 556 20.20 24.91 14.39
N HIS A 557 20.87 26.07 14.26
CA HIS A 557 22.32 26.35 14.35
C HIS A 557 23.15 26.55 13.04
N PRO A 558 24.02 27.59 13.02
CA PRO A 558 24.58 28.14 11.79
C PRO A 558 25.89 27.44 11.38
N GLY A 559 25.82 26.59 10.36
CA GLY A 559 26.97 26.01 9.67
C GLY A 559 26.82 26.20 8.15
N LYS A 560 27.24 27.36 7.63
CA LYS A 560 27.20 27.77 6.20
C LYS A 560 25.82 28.07 5.58
N GLY A 561 24.71 27.67 6.19
CA GLY A 561 23.39 28.19 5.84
C GLY A 561 23.29 29.69 6.13
N ARG A 562 22.90 30.51 5.15
CA ARG A 562 22.46 31.87 5.43
C ARG A 562 21.10 31.73 6.11
N GLY A 563 21.04 31.94 7.43
CA GLY A 563 19.86 31.72 8.29
C GLY A 563 18.56 32.40 7.82
N PRO A 564 17.46 32.30 8.60
CA PRO A 564 16.11 32.66 8.15
C PRO A 564 16.10 34.14 7.74
N GLY A 565 15.87 34.41 6.45
CA GLY A 565 16.07 35.77 5.95
C GLY A 565 15.99 35.99 4.44
N ARG A 566 15.42 35.06 3.68
CA ARG A 566 14.92 35.40 2.34
C ARG A 566 13.51 34.84 2.23
N ASP A 567 12.57 35.71 1.88
CA ASP A 567 11.29 35.30 1.32
C ASP A 567 11.63 34.49 0.06
N ARG A 568 11.74 33.16 0.20
CA ARG A 568 11.94 32.22 -0.90
C ARG A 568 10.57 31.63 -1.16
N ALA A 569 10.04 31.90 -2.33
CA ALA A 569 8.73 31.38 -2.70
C ALA A 569 8.91 29.89 -3.00
N THR A 570 8.23 29.04 -2.23
CA THR A 570 7.84 27.71 -2.68
C THR A 570 6.33 27.79 -2.90
N GLU A 571 5.88 27.46 -4.10
CA GLU A 571 4.46 27.49 -4.46
C GLU A 571 4.11 26.17 -5.16
N VAL A 572 2.89 25.70 -4.92
CA VAL A 572 2.32 24.57 -5.65
C VAL A 572 1.10 25.04 -6.42
N HIS A 573 1.02 24.58 -7.66
CA HIS A 573 -0.08 24.85 -8.56
C HIS A 573 -0.62 23.52 -9.07
N SER A 574 -1.89 23.24 -8.81
CA SER A 574 -2.60 22.10 -9.39
C SER A 574 -3.57 22.56 -10.47
N ARG A 575 -3.63 21.79 -11.57
CA ARG A 575 -4.65 21.92 -12.62
C ARG A 575 -5.33 20.57 -12.79
N HIS A 576 -6.64 20.58 -12.72
CA HIS A 576 -7.48 19.40 -12.90
C HIS A 576 -8.37 19.61 -14.13
N GLU A 577 -8.43 18.61 -15.02
CA GLU A 577 -9.28 18.64 -16.21
C GLU A 577 -9.80 17.25 -16.56
N VAL A 578 -11.09 17.16 -16.89
CA VAL A 578 -11.72 15.92 -17.37
C VAL A 578 -11.78 15.94 -18.90
N VAL A 579 -11.06 15.02 -19.53
CA VAL A 579 -11.12 14.76 -20.96
C VAL A 579 -12.26 13.77 -21.22
N ARG A 580 -13.25 14.20 -22.01
CA ARG A 580 -14.46 13.40 -22.27
C ARG A 580 -14.28 12.41 -23.41
N SER A 581 -14.85 11.23 -23.25
CA SER A 581 -15.00 10.18 -24.26
C SER A 581 -15.69 10.67 -25.53
N GLY A 582 -15.26 10.14 -26.67
CA GLY A 582 -15.98 10.30 -27.95
C GLY A 582 -15.97 11.69 -28.58
N SER A 583 -15.17 12.66 -28.10
CA SER A 583 -14.84 13.83 -28.91
C SER A 583 -14.02 13.38 -30.12
N ALA A 584 -14.44 13.75 -31.33
CA ALA A 584 -13.66 13.47 -32.55
C ALA A 584 -12.29 14.18 -32.58
N ASP A 585 -11.99 14.97 -31.55
CA ASP A 585 -10.73 15.67 -31.32
C ASP A 585 -10.07 15.10 -30.05
N ARG A 586 -8.75 14.86 -30.13
CA ARG A 586 -7.88 14.53 -29.00
C ARG A 586 -8.01 15.60 -27.91
N GLY A 587 -8.20 15.17 -26.66
CA GLY A 587 -8.14 16.08 -25.52
C GLY A 587 -6.69 16.35 -25.16
N THR A 588 -6.34 17.62 -24.93
CA THR A 588 -5.00 17.97 -24.47
C THR A 588 -5.12 18.81 -23.21
N VAL A 589 -4.56 18.31 -22.12
CA VAL A 589 -4.42 19.02 -20.85
C VAL A 589 -2.95 19.39 -20.71
N GLY A 590 -2.65 20.66 -20.47
CA GLY A 590 -1.26 21.10 -20.43
C GLY A 590 -0.96 22.05 -19.28
N THR A 591 0.30 22.11 -18.92
CA THR A 591 0.82 23.05 -17.92
C THR A 591 2.16 23.62 -18.41
N GLU A 592 2.48 24.84 -17.99
CA GLU A 592 3.76 25.47 -18.30
C GLU A 592 4.68 25.30 -17.10
N THR A 593 5.85 24.71 -17.33
CA THR A 593 6.94 24.66 -16.36
C THR A 593 7.96 25.73 -16.69
N THR A 594 8.72 26.16 -15.69
CA THR A 594 9.73 27.20 -15.81
C THR A 594 11.07 26.70 -15.27
N GLY A 595 12.12 27.53 -15.38
CA GLY A 595 13.41 27.20 -14.76
C GLY A 595 13.38 27.14 -13.23
N SER A 596 12.29 27.56 -12.57
CA SER A 596 12.05 27.38 -11.14
C SER A 596 11.14 26.19 -10.82
N SER A 597 10.61 25.50 -11.83
CA SER A 597 9.79 24.31 -11.60
C SER A 597 10.67 23.16 -11.15
N HIS A 598 10.44 22.74 -9.92
CA HIS A 598 11.20 21.73 -9.22
C HIS A 598 10.67 20.33 -9.50
N SER A 599 9.35 20.18 -9.62
CA SER A 599 8.74 18.90 -10.00
C SER A 599 7.43 19.10 -10.76
N LEU A 600 7.11 18.11 -11.59
CA LEU A 600 5.82 17.92 -12.24
C LEU A 600 5.31 16.53 -11.88
N SER A 601 4.13 16.46 -11.26
CA SER A 601 3.39 15.21 -11.05
C SER A 601 2.15 15.23 -11.96
N VAL A 602 1.87 14.10 -12.58
CA VAL A 602 0.71 13.86 -13.43
C VAL A 602 -0.04 12.68 -12.86
N ARG A 603 -1.31 12.85 -12.50
CA ARG A 603 -2.16 11.78 -12.00
C ARG A 603 -3.36 11.58 -12.91
N PHE A 604 -3.79 10.34 -13.01
CA PHE A 604 -4.90 9.93 -13.83
C PHE A 604 -5.98 9.26 -12.98
N THR A 605 -7.22 9.69 -13.16
CA THR A 605 -8.40 9.03 -12.57
C THR A 605 -9.33 8.60 -13.70
N GLY A 606 -10.00 7.45 -13.52
CA GLY A 606 -10.93 6.89 -14.51
C GLY A 606 -10.28 6.00 -15.57
N LEU A 607 -8.97 5.74 -15.50
CA LEU A 607 -8.28 4.86 -16.46
C LEU A 607 -8.83 3.45 -16.46
N GLY A 608 -9.38 2.98 -15.35
CA GLY A 608 -10.02 1.66 -15.29
C GLY A 608 -11.05 1.52 -16.40
N ALA A 609 -11.91 2.53 -16.58
CA ALA A 609 -13.05 2.49 -17.49
C ALA A 609 -12.66 2.58 -18.98
N ALA A 610 -11.41 2.90 -19.29
CA ALA A 610 -10.94 3.00 -20.67
C ALA A 610 -10.44 1.66 -21.19
N SER A 611 -10.92 1.26 -22.37
CA SER A 611 -10.57 0.00 -23.04
C SER A 611 -9.85 0.19 -24.37
N ASP A 612 -9.78 1.42 -24.88
CA ASP A 612 -9.12 1.74 -26.15
C ASP A 612 -8.54 3.16 -26.14
N GLY A 613 -7.48 3.36 -26.91
CA GLY A 613 -6.80 4.64 -27.09
C GLY A 613 -5.43 4.73 -26.40
N HIS A 614 -4.93 5.96 -26.25
CA HIS A 614 -3.61 6.24 -25.70
C HIS A 614 -3.60 7.50 -24.85
N ILE A 615 -2.76 7.49 -23.83
CA ILE A 615 -2.36 8.69 -23.09
C ILE A 615 -0.89 8.95 -23.37
N ARG A 616 -0.54 10.16 -23.76
CA ARG A 616 0.84 10.55 -24.07
C ARG A 616 1.23 11.82 -23.34
N ILE A 617 2.30 11.75 -22.57
CA ILE A 617 2.93 12.92 -21.97
C ILE A 617 4.05 13.38 -22.89
N THR A 618 3.94 14.62 -23.35
CA THR A 618 4.89 15.24 -24.28
C THR A 618 5.65 16.35 -23.58
N ASP A 619 6.97 16.33 -23.73
CA ASP A 619 7.88 17.35 -23.19
C ASP A 619 7.86 18.65 -24.05
N PRO A 620 8.52 19.74 -23.59
CA PRO A 620 8.57 20.99 -24.34
C PRO A 620 9.26 20.94 -25.71
N ASP A 621 10.09 19.92 -25.96
CA ASP A 621 10.75 19.70 -27.26
C ASP A 621 9.85 18.92 -28.23
N GLY A 622 8.68 18.45 -27.78
CA GLY A 622 7.72 17.68 -28.56
C GLY A 622 8.00 16.17 -28.55
N THR A 623 8.80 15.68 -27.61
CA THR A 623 9.10 14.25 -27.44
C THR A 623 8.08 13.62 -26.50
N ILE A 624 7.53 12.46 -26.88
CA ILE A 624 6.71 11.66 -25.99
C ILE A 624 7.64 10.98 -24.99
N VAL A 625 7.53 11.35 -23.71
CA VAL A 625 8.38 10.81 -22.64
C VAL A 625 7.68 9.73 -21.82
N HIS A 626 6.37 9.60 -21.96
CA HIS A 626 5.57 8.56 -21.35
C HIS A 626 4.32 8.30 -22.19
N GLU A 627 3.98 7.03 -22.36
CA GLU A 627 2.81 6.60 -23.11
C GLU A 627 2.14 5.43 -22.39
N ILE A 628 0.81 5.52 -22.25
CA ILE A 628 -0.05 4.44 -21.78
C ILE A 628 -0.89 4.00 -22.98
N ASP A 629 -0.76 2.74 -23.36
CA ASP A 629 -1.65 2.09 -24.32
C ASP A 629 -2.85 1.51 -23.56
N LEU A 630 -4.03 2.11 -23.73
CA LEU A 630 -5.24 1.74 -22.99
C LEU A 630 -5.80 0.39 -23.44
N ALA A 631 -5.57 0.01 -24.71
CA ALA A 631 -5.99 -1.28 -25.23
C ALA A 631 -5.11 -2.41 -24.67
N ALA A 632 -3.78 -2.21 -24.69
CA ALA A 632 -2.86 -3.17 -24.07
C ALA A 632 -3.14 -3.28 -22.57
N LYS A 633 -3.38 -2.16 -21.88
CA LYS A 633 -3.71 -2.12 -20.45
C LYS A 633 -5.03 -2.82 -20.10
N ALA A 634 -6.01 -2.80 -21.00
CA ALA A 634 -7.27 -3.50 -20.81
C ALA A 634 -7.21 -4.99 -21.19
N ASP A 635 -6.16 -5.43 -21.89
CA ASP A 635 -5.96 -6.82 -22.29
C ASP A 635 -5.23 -7.58 -21.17
N PRO A 636 -5.90 -8.53 -20.48
CA PRO A 636 -5.27 -9.31 -19.41
C PRO A 636 -4.16 -10.24 -19.92
N ASP A 637 -4.08 -10.51 -21.23
CA ASP A 637 -3.07 -11.36 -21.84
C ASP A 637 -1.87 -10.57 -22.41
N ASP A 638 -1.92 -9.23 -22.41
CA ASP A 638 -0.82 -8.39 -22.92
C ASP A 638 0.23 -8.15 -21.81
N PRO A 639 1.46 -8.68 -21.95
CA PRO A 639 2.50 -8.51 -20.93
C PRO A 639 3.23 -7.17 -21.03
N THR A 640 2.89 -6.33 -22.01
CA THR A 640 3.61 -5.07 -22.28
C THR A 640 3.30 -3.94 -21.29
N PRO A 641 2.07 -3.73 -20.81
CA PRO A 641 1.79 -2.77 -19.76
C PRO A 641 2.21 -3.34 -18.41
N ARG A 642 2.96 -2.57 -17.61
CA ARG A 642 3.14 -2.94 -16.20
C ARG A 642 1.88 -2.59 -15.40
N PRO A 643 1.48 -3.41 -14.41
CA PRO A 643 0.24 -3.22 -13.65
C PRO A 643 0.12 -1.91 -12.87
N HIS A 644 1.13 -1.03 -12.83
CA HIS A 644 1.05 0.28 -12.19
C HIS A 644 1.74 1.40 -12.97
N ASP A 645 2.07 1.19 -14.25
CA ASP A 645 2.58 2.26 -15.14
C ASP A 645 1.51 3.37 -15.38
N PHE A 646 0.35 3.28 -14.73
CA PHE A 646 -0.84 4.09 -14.98
C PHE A 646 -1.36 4.88 -13.76
N GLU A 647 -0.80 4.73 -12.56
CA GLU A 647 -1.26 5.50 -11.37
C GLU A 647 -0.84 6.98 -11.43
N GLY A 648 0.17 7.29 -12.23
CA GLY A 648 0.68 8.64 -12.45
C GLY A 648 2.11 8.63 -12.98
N TRP A 649 2.60 9.82 -13.29
CA TRP A 649 3.96 10.05 -13.78
C TRP A 649 4.58 11.21 -13.04
N PHE A 650 5.81 11.03 -12.57
CA PHE A 650 6.55 12.05 -11.84
C PHE A 650 7.85 12.41 -12.56
N ARG A 651 8.14 13.72 -12.60
CA ARG A 651 9.40 14.25 -13.11
C ARG A 651 10.02 15.23 -12.12
N HIS A 652 11.17 14.85 -11.59
CA HIS A 652 12.07 15.77 -10.89
C HIS A 652 12.74 16.69 -11.92
N ARG A 653 12.72 18.01 -11.64
CA ARG A 653 13.31 19.07 -12.46
C ARG A 653 12.88 18.99 -13.94
N PRO A 654 11.57 19.16 -14.24
CA PRO A 654 11.09 19.12 -15.62
C PRO A 654 11.71 20.24 -16.46
N ASP A 655 11.97 19.96 -17.75
CA ASP A 655 12.44 20.98 -18.69
C ASP A 655 11.46 22.15 -18.77
N ALA A 656 11.98 23.37 -18.88
CA ALA A 656 11.15 24.57 -18.94
C ALA A 656 10.41 24.69 -20.28
N GLY A 657 9.10 24.84 -20.21
CA GLY A 657 8.24 25.07 -21.37
C GLY A 657 6.87 24.43 -21.19
N GLN A 658 6.17 24.23 -22.31
CA GLN A 658 4.85 23.64 -22.31
C GLN A 658 4.95 22.12 -22.22
N TRP A 659 4.31 21.55 -21.20
CA TRP A 659 4.06 20.12 -21.08
C TRP A 659 2.62 19.82 -21.43
N ASP A 660 2.41 18.80 -22.26
CA ASP A 660 1.07 18.44 -22.74
C ASP A 660 0.79 16.96 -22.50
N VAL A 661 -0.37 16.69 -21.92
CA VAL A 661 -0.96 15.36 -21.77
C VAL A 661 -2.04 15.22 -22.83
N GLU A 662 -1.73 14.46 -23.87
CA GLU A 662 -2.70 14.04 -24.88
C GLU A 662 -3.46 12.83 -24.36
N VAL A 663 -4.78 12.91 -24.34
CA VAL A 663 -5.67 11.80 -23.99
C VAL A 663 -6.57 11.50 -25.18
N GLU A 664 -6.44 10.28 -25.68
CA GLU A 664 -7.34 9.64 -26.64
C GLU A 664 -7.91 8.42 -25.92
N SER A 665 -9.20 8.44 -25.58
CA SER A 665 -9.84 7.41 -24.75
C SER A 665 -11.31 7.23 -25.14
N ASP A 666 -11.80 6.01 -25.03
CA ASP A 666 -13.22 5.65 -25.13
C ASP A 666 -14.01 5.91 -23.83
N ALA A 667 -13.31 6.23 -22.74
CA ALA A 667 -13.87 6.67 -21.46
C ALA A 667 -13.41 8.08 -21.04
N ASP A 668 -14.17 8.70 -20.14
CA ASP A 668 -13.78 9.99 -19.55
C ASP A 668 -12.56 9.77 -18.64
N ILE A 669 -11.47 10.50 -18.92
CA ILE A 669 -10.24 10.45 -18.11
C ILE A 669 -10.04 11.80 -17.45
N GLU A 670 -9.83 11.78 -16.15
CA GLU A 670 -9.43 12.94 -15.39
C GLU A 670 -7.92 13.00 -15.30
N VAL A 671 -7.37 14.19 -15.56
CA VAL A 671 -5.94 14.48 -15.48
C VAL A 671 -5.72 15.57 -14.44
N GLU A 672 -4.93 15.26 -13.41
CA GLU A 672 -4.39 16.24 -12.49
C GLU A 672 -2.91 16.48 -12.81
N LEU A 673 -2.55 17.75 -12.95
CA LEU A 673 -1.18 18.24 -13.14
C LEU A 673 -0.79 19.07 -11.93
N THR A 674 0.21 18.64 -11.18
CA THR A 674 0.75 19.37 -10.02
C THR A 674 2.16 19.83 -10.31
N VAL A 675 2.37 21.14 -10.34
CA VAL A 675 3.69 21.78 -10.47
C VAL A 675 4.10 22.35 -9.13
N LEU A 676 5.31 22.00 -8.70
CA LEU A 676 5.97 22.64 -7.56
C LEU A 676 7.04 23.57 -8.09
N ASP A 677 6.93 24.86 -7.77
CA ASP A 677 7.93 25.87 -8.08
C ASP A 677 8.70 26.26 -6.82
N THR A 678 10.04 26.37 -6.91
CA THR A 678 10.87 26.92 -5.85
C THR A 678 12.08 27.70 -6.38
N ASP A 679 12.43 28.78 -5.68
CA ASP A 679 13.65 29.57 -5.91
C ASP A 679 14.92 28.93 -5.29
N ASP A 680 14.79 27.77 -4.67
CA ASP A 680 15.88 27.03 -4.00
C ASP A 680 15.99 25.59 -4.50
N GLU A 681 17.09 24.93 -4.16
CA GLU A 681 17.27 23.50 -4.45
C GLU A 681 16.40 22.62 -3.54
N TYR A 682 16.01 23.14 -2.38
CA TYR A 682 15.23 22.42 -1.37
C TYR A 682 13.83 23.05 -1.25
N PRO A 683 12.76 22.36 -1.66
CA PRO A 683 11.40 22.85 -1.46
C PRO A 683 11.05 22.89 0.04
N ASP A 684 10.35 23.93 0.49
CA ASP A 684 9.90 24.06 1.88
C ASP A 684 8.60 23.26 2.12
N PRO A 685 8.64 22.16 2.89
CA PRO A 685 7.45 21.34 3.11
C PRO A 685 6.33 22.08 3.83
N ARG A 686 6.64 23.11 4.63
CA ARG A 686 5.61 23.89 5.34
C ARG A 686 4.78 24.70 4.36
N ALA A 687 5.40 25.21 3.30
CA ALA A 687 4.73 26.00 2.29
C ALA A 687 3.82 25.14 1.39
N VAL A 688 4.16 23.86 1.21
CA VAL A 688 3.46 22.94 0.30
C VAL A 688 2.44 22.06 1.01
N LEU A 689 2.88 21.37 2.06
CA LEU A 689 2.10 20.34 2.77
C LEU A 689 1.58 20.82 4.13
N GLY A 690 2.06 21.97 4.62
CA GLY A 690 1.69 22.52 5.92
C GLY A 690 2.55 22.03 7.10
N TYR A 691 3.38 21.01 6.90
CA TYR A 691 4.23 20.42 7.94
C TYR A 691 5.64 21.00 7.98
N GLU A 692 6.18 21.19 9.18
CA GLU A 692 7.59 21.53 9.36
C GLU A 692 8.48 20.30 9.12
N GLN A 693 9.72 20.53 8.70
CA GLN A 693 10.71 19.47 8.53
C GLN A 693 11.10 18.86 9.87
N ARG A 694 10.81 17.58 10.07
CA ARG A 694 11.29 16.79 11.22
C ARG A 694 12.82 16.69 11.19
N GLU A 695 13.44 16.77 12.37
CA GLU A 695 14.89 16.69 12.51
C GLU A 695 15.41 15.29 12.19
N TYR A 696 16.53 15.21 11.46
CA TYR A 696 17.23 13.95 11.18
C TYR A 696 18.72 14.18 10.94
N THR A 697 19.51 13.12 11.12
CA THR A 697 20.90 13.04 10.64
C THR A 697 21.16 11.59 10.29
N VAL A 698 21.37 11.32 9.00
CA VAL A 698 21.41 9.97 8.44
C VAL A 698 22.69 9.72 7.66
N ASN A 699 23.16 8.48 7.67
CA ASN A 699 24.34 8.02 6.95
C ASN A 699 24.20 6.53 6.57
N PRO A 700 24.37 6.15 5.29
CA PRO A 700 24.23 4.76 4.86
C PRO A 700 25.23 3.79 5.50
N MET A 701 26.35 4.28 6.05
CA MET A 701 27.31 3.45 6.79
C MET A 701 26.80 3.03 8.17
N GLN A 702 25.64 3.53 8.61
CA GLN A 702 24.94 3.03 9.79
C GLN A 702 24.58 1.55 9.62
N PHE A 703 24.34 1.06 8.39
CA PHE A 703 24.12 -0.36 8.10
C PHE A 703 25.19 -1.26 8.73
N PHE A 704 26.47 -0.92 8.56
CA PHE A 704 27.58 -1.74 9.11
C PHE A 704 27.69 -1.64 10.63
N ALA A 705 27.25 -0.52 11.22
CA ALA A 705 27.19 -0.39 12.67
C ALA A 705 26.05 -1.26 13.24
N ASP A 706 24.89 -1.27 12.60
CA ASP A 706 23.75 -2.10 13.00
C ASP A 706 24.07 -3.59 12.81
N LEU A 707 24.65 -3.97 11.67
CA LEU A 707 25.06 -5.35 11.41
C LEU A 707 26.09 -5.86 12.43
N SER A 708 26.94 -4.98 12.97
CA SER A 708 28.00 -5.36 13.92
C SER A 708 27.46 -5.95 15.22
N ASP A 709 26.23 -5.60 15.62
CA ASP A 709 25.58 -6.15 16.80
C ASP A 709 25.17 -7.62 16.63
N HIS A 710 25.11 -8.11 15.38
CA HIS A 710 24.74 -9.49 15.04
C HIS A 710 25.94 -10.40 14.75
N ILE A 711 27.17 -9.88 14.76
CA ILE A 711 28.37 -10.65 14.41
C ILE A 711 28.74 -11.63 15.53
N GLU A 712 28.78 -12.94 15.23
CA GLU A 712 29.14 -13.98 16.22
C GLU A 712 30.66 -14.05 16.47
N ASP A 713 31.43 -13.86 15.41
CA ASP A 713 32.88 -13.99 15.39
C ASP A 713 33.52 -12.96 14.45
N GLY A 714 34.72 -12.48 14.76
CA GLY A 714 35.36 -11.36 14.04
C GLY A 714 34.92 -9.99 14.56
N ASP A 715 35.50 -8.92 14.01
CA ASP A 715 35.19 -7.52 14.37
C ASP A 715 34.87 -6.68 13.12
N MET A 716 33.95 -5.70 13.25
CA MET A 716 33.69 -4.67 12.22
C MET A 716 34.10 -3.27 12.70
N ASP A 717 34.97 -2.59 11.96
CA ASP A 717 35.53 -1.28 12.36
C ASP A 717 35.35 -0.17 11.31
N ALA A 718 34.81 0.97 11.74
CA ALA A 718 34.70 2.18 10.94
C ALA A 718 36.05 2.90 10.78
N PHE A 719 36.51 3.10 9.54
CA PHE A 719 37.77 3.76 9.21
C PHE A 719 37.52 5.05 8.43
N ARG A 720 38.26 6.11 8.70
CA ARG A 720 38.29 7.27 7.78
C ARG A 720 39.36 7.05 6.70
N VAL A 721 39.29 7.78 5.59
CA VAL A 721 40.35 7.81 4.55
C VAL A 721 41.76 7.99 5.14
N ARG A 722 41.90 8.85 6.17
CA ARG A 722 43.18 9.05 6.88
C ARG A 722 43.69 7.82 7.62
N ASP A 723 42.79 6.98 8.14
CA ASP A 723 43.11 5.76 8.89
C ASP A 723 43.71 4.71 7.94
N VAL A 724 43.10 4.57 6.75
CA VAL A 724 43.62 3.76 5.64
C VAL A 724 45.00 4.27 5.19
N CYS A 725 45.15 5.58 4.95
CA CYS A 725 46.43 6.21 4.58
C CYS A 725 47.56 5.96 5.61
N ASN A 726 47.20 5.80 6.88
CA ASN A 726 48.15 5.53 7.97
C ASN A 726 48.54 4.04 8.05
N GLY A 727 48.06 3.20 7.13
CA GLY A 727 48.39 1.78 7.01
C GLY A 727 47.68 0.90 8.03
N ARG A 728 46.54 1.33 8.58
CA ARG A 728 45.80 0.57 9.61
C ARG A 728 45.22 -0.76 9.11
N LEU A 729 45.14 -0.95 7.79
CA LEU A 729 44.74 -2.21 7.15
C LEU A 729 45.79 -3.33 7.33
N LEU A 730 47.04 -3.00 7.67
CA LEU A 730 48.13 -3.96 7.85
C LEU A 730 48.66 -3.96 9.29
N ARG A 731 49.19 -5.10 9.74
CA ARG A 731 49.81 -5.27 11.07
C ARG A 731 51.18 -4.60 11.12
N GLY A 732 51.20 -3.28 11.30
CA GLY A 732 52.41 -2.47 11.30
C GLY A 732 53.21 -2.66 10.00
N ASN A 733 54.54 -2.74 10.09
CA ASN A 733 55.40 -2.92 8.91
C ASN A 733 55.62 -4.40 8.54
N SER A 734 54.75 -5.32 8.98
CA SER A 734 54.95 -6.76 8.76
C SER A 734 54.58 -7.24 7.36
N GLY A 735 53.82 -6.43 6.60
CA GLY A 735 53.24 -6.82 5.31
C GLY A 735 52.13 -7.85 5.43
N LYS A 736 51.66 -8.15 6.65
CA LYS A 736 50.51 -9.02 6.90
C LYS A 736 49.27 -8.17 7.12
N ARG A 737 48.14 -8.61 6.57
CA ARG A 737 46.84 -7.96 6.77
C ARG A 737 46.43 -7.94 8.26
N HIS A 738 45.80 -6.85 8.66
CA HIS A 738 45.19 -6.70 9.98
C HIS A 738 43.73 -7.12 9.93
N TYR A 739 43.01 -6.67 8.92
CA TYR A 739 41.65 -7.05 8.55
C TYR A 739 41.69 -8.07 7.41
N ASP A 740 40.61 -8.81 7.20
CA ASP A 740 40.41 -9.75 6.10
C ASP A 740 39.61 -9.11 4.97
N LYS A 741 38.64 -8.23 5.28
CA LYS A 741 37.80 -7.53 4.31
C LYS A 741 37.91 -6.00 4.44
N LEU A 742 37.78 -5.28 3.33
CA LEU A 742 37.65 -3.82 3.28
C LEU A 742 36.44 -3.44 2.42
N VAL A 743 35.51 -2.66 2.98
CA VAL A 743 34.40 -2.07 2.25
C VAL A 743 34.68 -0.60 1.92
N VAL A 744 34.48 -0.21 0.66
CA VAL A 744 34.57 1.18 0.19
C VAL A 744 33.31 1.53 -0.59
N SER A 745 32.46 2.38 -0.01
CA SER A 745 31.17 2.78 -0.60
C SER A 745 31.17 4.16 -1.28
N HIS A 746 32.34 4.80 -1.37
CA HIS A 746 32.46 6.16 -1.89
C HIS A 746 33.81 6.41 -2.58
N ASP A 747 33.86 7.43 -3.42
CA ASP A 747 35.04 7.88 -4.17
C ASP A 747 35.92 8.91 -3.43
N GLU A 748 35.57 9.29 -2.19
CA GLU A 748 36.43 10.14 -1.36
C GLU A 748 37.81 9.48 -1.12
N GLY A 749 38.87 10.16 -1.54
CA GLY A 749 40.25 9.69 -1.42
C GLY A 749 40.87 9.15 -2.72
N LEU A 750 40.13 9.07 -3.83
CA LEU A 750 40.66 8.65 -5.14
C LEU A 750 41.85 9.49 -5.62
N ASP A 751 41.87 10.77 -5.27
CA ASP A 751 42.94 11.70 -5.64
C ASP A 751 44.19 11.60 -4.75
N ASN A 752 44.19 10.72 -3.74
CA ASN A 752 45.25 10.57 -2.76
C ASN A 752 46.09 9.30 -3.01
N PRO A 753 47.30 9.40 -3.57
CA PRO A 753 48.13 8.23 -3.90
C PRO A 753 48.51 7.37 -2.69
N ARG A 754 48.47 7.92 -1.47
CA ARG A 754 48.72 7.12 -0.25
C ARG A 754 47.54 6.26 0.14
N TYR A 755 46.33 6.71 -0.17
CA TYR A 755 45.10 5.95 0.06
C TYR A 755 45.08 4.75 -0.88
N ILE A 756 45.21 5.00 -2.19
CA ILE A 756 45.28 3.98 -3.24
C ILE A 756 46.38 2.95 -2.93
N ALA A 757 47.62 3.39 -2.70
CA ALA A 757 48.73 2.48 -2.42
C ALA A 757 48.53 1.64 -1.14
N ALA A 758 47.78 2.14 -0.16
CA ALA A 758 47.47 1.38 1.06
C ALA A 758 46.44 0.28 0.78
N ILE A 759 45.45 0.54 -0.07
CA ILE A 759 44.46 -0.45 -0.51
C ILE A 759 45.13 -1.50 -1.40
N GLU A 760 45.93 -1.09 -2.38
CA GLU A 760 46.71 -2.03 -3.22
C GLU A 760 47.61 -2.95 -2.37
N SER A 761 48.25 -2.39 -1.34
CA SER A 761 49.08 -3.17 -0.41
C SER A 761 48.27 -4.15 0.44
N PHE A 762 47.02 -3.82 0.76
CA PHE A 762 46.08 -4.68 1.48
C PHE A 762 45.62 -5.84 0.59
N VAL A 763 45.16 -5.53 -0.63
CA VAL A 763 44.74 -6.53 -1.62
C VAL A 763 45.89 -7.47 -1.96
N ALA A 764 47.10 -6.93 -2.22
CA ALA A 764 48.29 -7.73 -2.46
C ALA A 764 48.72 -8.62 -1.27
N ALA A 765 48.24 -8.32 -0.06
CA ALA A 765 48.43 -9.16 1.14
C ALA A 765 47.34 -10.23 1.30
N GLY A 766 46.43 -10.37 0.33
CA GLY A 766 45.32 -11.33 0.33
C GLY A 766 44.17 -10.87 1.22
N GLY A 767 43.80 -9.60 1.16
CA GLY A 767 42.59 -9.06 1.81
C GLY A 767 41.57 -8.69 0.74
N ASP A 768 40.31 -9.04 0.96
CA ASP A 768 39.26 -8.87 -0.04
C ASP A 768 38.68 -7.46 0.01
N LEU A 769 38.30 -6.96 -1.16
CA LEU A 769 37.78 -5.62 -1.35
C LEU A 769 36.33 -5.69 -1.80
N VAL A 770 35.43 -5.01 -1.10
CA VAL A 770 34.04 -4.83 -1.50
C VAL A 770 33.85 -3.37 -1.86
N LEU A 771 33.54 -3.11 -3.13
CA LEU A 771 33.29 -1.77 -3.66
C LEU A 771 31.79 -1.61 -3.87
N THR A 772 31.23 -0.55 -3.29
CA THR A 772 29.82 -0.24 -3.46
C THR A 772 29.60 1.18 -3.96
N ASP A 773 28.46 1.42 -4.62
CA ASP A 773 28.01 2.75 -5.04
C ASP A 773 29.13 3.51 -5.78
N THR A 774 29.43 4.77 -5.44
CA THR A 774 30.53 5.51 -6.09
C THR A 774 31.92 4.99 -5.73
N GLY A 775 32.05 4.13 -4.71
CA GLY A 775 33.29 3.43 -4.38
C GLY A 775 33.81 2.53 -5.50
N VAL A 776 32.94 2.11 -6.43
CA VAL A 776 33.30 1.36 -7.64
C VAL A 776 34.29 2.12 -8.53
N HIS A 777 34.29 3.46 -8.52
CA HIS A 777 35.28 4.29 -9.21
C HIS A 777 36.73 4.02 -8.78
N LEU A 778 36.94 3.34 -7.65
CA LEU A 778 38.25 2.89 -7.21
C LEU A 778 38.90 1.90 -8.17
N LEU A 779 38.13 1.09 -8.92
CA LEU A 779 38.67 0.15 -9.89
C LEU A 779 39.61 0.82 -10.90
N GLY A 780 39.21 1.97 -11.46
CA GLY A 780 40.00 2.71 -12.44
C GLY A 780 41.29 3.34 -11.90
N ALA A 781 41.53 3.26 -10.58
CA ALA A 781 42.72 3.77 -9.93
C ALA A 781 43.67 2.68 -9.40
N LEU A 782 43.23 1.42 -9.35
CA LEU A 782 43.98 0.31 -8.75
C LEU A 782 44.90 -0.37 -9.77
N ASP A 783 46.20 -0.49 -9.46
CA ASP A 783 47.17 -1.28 -10.24
C ASP A 783 47.42 -2.64 -9.58
N VAL A 784 46.35 -3.41 -9.35
CA VAL A 784 46.40 -4.76 -8.75
C VAL A 784 45.43 -5.74 -9.40
N GLY A 785 45.87 -6.99 -9.59
CA GLY A 785 45.02 -8.07 -10.09
C GLY A 785 44.36 -7.76 -11.44
N ASP A 786 43.13 -8.24 -11.59
CA ASP A 786 42.29 -8.01 -12.75
C ASP A 786 41.82 -6.54 -12.82
N ALA A 787 41.70 -5.85 -11.68
CA ALA A 787 41.31 -4.43 -11.64
C ALA A 787 42.30 -3.50 -12.39
N ALA A 788 43.56 -3.89 -12.55
CA ALA A 788 44.55 -3.14 -13.32
C ALA A 788 44.23 -3.03 -14.83
N ALA A 789 43.26 -3.81 -15.32
CA ALA A 789 42.79 -3.76 -16.71
C ALA A 789 41.57 -2.84 -16.90
N ILE A 790 40.97 -2.33 -15.81
CA ILE A 790 39.82 -1.42 -15.85
C ILE A 790 40.33 0.01 -15.84
N ASP A 791 39.99 0.79 -16.87
CA ASP A 791 40.31 2.21 -16.96
C ASP A 791 39.16 3.06 -16.38
N PRO A 792 39.42 4.30 -15.91
CA PRO A 792 38.36 5.22 -15.48
C PRO A 792 37.31 5.55 -16.54
N ALA A 793 37.57 5.23 -17.81
CA ALA A 793 36.62 5.44 -18.91
C ALA A 793 35.61 4.28 -19.04
N ASP A 794 35.87 3.16 -18.38
CA ASP A 794 35.02 1.97 -18.36
C ASP A 794 34.02 2.02 -17.20
N LEU A 795 33.97 3.13 -16.46
CA LEU A 795 33.17 3.33 -15.26
C LEU A 795 32.24 4.53 -15.45
N GLU A 796 30.96 4.34 -15.20
CA GLU A 796 29.95 5.39 -15.30
C GLU A 796 29.02 5.38 -14.10
N THR A 797 28.67 6.56 -13.60
CA THR A 797 27.55 6.70 -12.65
C THR A 797 26.33 7.16 -13.43
N VAL A 798 25.34 6.28 -13.52
CA VAL A 798 24.07 6.49 -14.20
C VAL A 798 22.95 6.73 -13.19
N THR A 799 21.80 7.19 -13.69
CA THR A 799 20.55 7.26 -12.93
C THR A 799 19.55 6.28 -13.52
N VAL A 800 19.03 5.41 -12.68
CA VAL A 800 18.01 4.43 -13.04
C VAL A 800 16.68 4.79 -12.40
N ARG A 801 15.58 4.22 -12.93
CA ARG A 801 14.25 4.37 -12.29
C ARG A 801 14.21 3.63 -10.96
N TYR A 802 14.69 2.38 -10.95
CA TYR A 802 14.75 1.53 -9.77
C TYR A 802 16.06 0.76 -9.77
N ALA A 803 16.74 0.72 -8.62
CA ALA A 803 17.99 -0.02 -8.46
C ALA A 803 17.75 -1.53 -8.46
N THR A 804 17.80 -2.11 -9.66
CA THR A 804 17.40 -3.50 -9.94
C THR A 804 18.44 -4.19 -10.82
N LEU A 805 18.47 -5.52 -10.77
CA LEU A 805 19.29 -6.34 -11.68
C LEU A 805 18.42 -6.97 -12.76
N GLU A 806 18.69 -6.62 -14.01
CA GLU A 806 17.93 -7.10 -15.18
C GLU A 806 18.29 -8.55 -15.50
N ASP A 807 19.56 -8.82 -15.81
CA ASP A 807 20.08 -10.18 -15.92
C ASP A 807 20.76 -10.61 -14.61
N ARG A 808 20.54 -11.86 -14.20
CA ARG A 808 21.04 -12.44 -12.94
C ARG A 808 21.58 -13.85 -13.17
N GLU A 809 22.84 -14.08 -12.79
CA GLU A 809 23.50 -15.39 -12.84
C GLU A 809 23.41 -16.06 -11.45
N PHE A 810 22.34 -16.81 -11.22
CA PHE A 810 22.05 -17.44 -9.92
C PHE A 810 23.09 -18.49 -9.48
N GLU A 811 23.96 -18.97 -10.37
CA GLU A 811 25.09 -19.82 -9.97
C GLU A 811 26.28 -19.00 -9.39
N HIS A 812 26.20 -17.67 -9.40
CA HIS A 812 27.21 -16.80 -8.82
C HIS A 812 27.06 -16.73 -7.28
N PRO A 813 28.12 -17.00 -6.48
CA PRO A 813 28.13 -16.82 -5.02
C PRO A 813 27.64 -15.49 -4.45
N LEU A 814 27.47 -14.45 -5.27
CA LEU A 814 26.91 -13.16 -4.80
C LEU A 814 25.38 -13.21 -4.73
N LEU A 815 24.77 -14.10 -5.51
CA LEU A 815 23.32 -14.34 -5.56
C LEU A 815 22.92 -15.63 -4.82
N ASP A 816 23.79 -16.18 -3.97
CA ASP A 816 23.44 -17.33 -3.15
C ASP A 816 22.30 -16.98 -2.19
N GLY A 817 21.29 -17.84 -2.13
CA GLY A 817 20.05 -17.59 -1.38
C GLY A 817 19.07 -16.60 -2.01
N ILE A 818 19.32 -16.07 -3.22
CA ILE A 818 18.41 -15.16 -3.93
C ILE A 818 17.44 -15.94 -4.82
N ARG A 819 16.16 -15.57 -4.80
CA ARG A 819 15.09 -16.21 -5.57
C ARG A 819 14.85 -15.49 -6.91
N PRO A 820 14.30 -16.17 -7.94
CA PRO A 820 14.06 -15.58 -9.26
C PRO A 820 13.22 -14.29 -9.28
N ARG A 821 12.24 -14.15 -8.37
CA ARG A 821 11.41 -12.94 -8.28
C ARG A 821 12.18 -11.71 -7.79
N GLN A 822 13.21 -11.90 -6.97
CA GLN A 822 13.90 -10.82 -6.26
C GLN A 822 14.91 -10.11 -7.15
N GLN A 823 14.66 -8.85 -7.50
CA GLN A 823 15.49 -8.07 -8.44
C GLN A 823 15.89 -6.71 -7.87
N GLU A 824 15.05 -6.12 -7.01
CA GLU A 824 15.32 -4.83 -6.36
C GLU A 824 16.39 -4.94 -5.28
N LEU A 825 17.38 -4.04 -5.29
CA LEU A 825 18.49 -4.01 -4.33
C LEU A 825 18.17 -3.18 -3.08
N TRP A 826 17.45 -2.08 -3.25
CA TRP A 826 17.06 -1.19 -2.16
C TRP A 826 15.85 -0.34 -2.55
N LYS A 827 15.13 0.16 -1.54
CA LYS A 827 13.85 0.85 -1.68
C LYS A 827 14.03 2.37 -1.70
N GLY A 828 13.66 3.01 -2.81
CA GLY A 828 13.95 4.40 -3.12
C GLY A 828 13.33 5.45 -2.19
N PRO A 829 12.00 5.41 -1.96
CA PRO A 829 11.27 6.53 -1.37
C PRO A 829 11.78 6.99 0.00
N GLN A 830 12.17 6.06 0.88
CA GLN A 830 12.60 6.32 2.27
C GLN A 830 13.93 7.07 2.34
N LEU A 831 14.73 6.99 1.26
CA LEU A 831 15.98 7.72 1.07
C LEU A 831 15.79 8.99 0.21
N GLY A 832 14.55 9.38 -0.08
CA GLY A 832 14.21 10.59 -0.83
C GLY A 832 14.39 10.49 -2.34
N TYR A 833 14.51 9.28 -2.87
CA TYR A 833 14.46 9.01 -4.30
C TYR A 833 13.02 8.83 -4.76
N THR A 834 12.72 9.22 -5.98
CA THR A 834 11.33 9.25 -6.48
C THR A 834 11.02 8.01 -7.31
N THR A 835 9.79 7.93 -7.82
CA THR A 835 9.40 6.89 -8.79
C THR A 835 9.88 7.18 -10.22
N GLY A 836 10.57 8.32 -10.41
CA GLY A 836 11.24 8.69 -11.65
C GLY A 836 12.67 8.13 -11.75
N ALA A 837 13.37 8.50 -12.82
CA ALA A 837 14.77 8.12 -13.02
C ALA A 837 15.73 9.03 -12.25
N ASP A 838 15.92 8.77 -10.96
CA ASP A 838 16.82 9.51 -10.09
C ASP A 838 17.64 8.66 -9.10
N GLN A 839 17.50 7.32 -9.14
CA GLN A 839 18.26 6.42 -8.27
C GLN A 839 19.68 6.19 -8.84
N PRO A 840 20.75 6.39 -8.06
CA PRO A 840 22.11 6.30 -8.58
C PRO A 840 22.57 4.84 -8.70
N ALA A 841 23.29 4.54 -9.77
CA ALA A 841 24.04 3.30 -9.93
C ALA A 841 25.40 3.58 -10.56
N THR A 842 26.46 2.95 -10.07
CA THR A 842 27.78 2.98 -10.71
C THR A 842 28.05 1.65 -11.37
N VAL A 843 28.13 1.66 -12.70
CA VAL A 843 28.25 0.47 -13.54
C VAL A 843 29.65 0.38 -14.15
N VAL A 844 30.04 -0.85 -14.54
CA VAL A 844 31.29 -1.12 -15.27
C VAL A 844 30.95 -1.63 -16.67
N ASP A 845 31.60 -1.09 -17.70
CA ASP A 845 31.43 -1.55 -19.08
C ASP A 845 31.60 -3.06 -19.18
N GLY A 846 30.58 -3.74 -19.73
CA GLY A 846 30.54 -5.20 -19.74
C GLY A 846 31.70 -5.85 -20.51
N ASP A 847 32.08 -5.28 -21.66
CA ASP A 847 33.19 -5.78 -22.48
C ASP A 847 34.53 -5.62 -21.76
N ALA A 848 34.73 -4.49 -21.06
CA ALA A 848 35.93 -4.21 -20.28
C ALA A 848 36.02 -5.14 -19.06
N PHE A 849 34.91 -5.35 -18.34
CA PHE A 849 34.83 -6.24 -17.18
C PHE A 849 35.18 -7.69 -17.55
N ASP A 850 34.59 -8.19 -18.64
CA ASP A 850 34.90 -9.52 -19.19
C ASP A 850 36.36 -9.62 -19.67
N ALA A 851 36.88 -8.59 -20.34
CA ALA A 851 38.26 -8.56 -20.81
C ALA A 851 39.29 -8.55 -19.68
N ALA A 852 38.94 -7.96 -18.53
CA ALA A 852 39.72 -8.00 -17.30
C ALA A 852 39.72 -9.40 -16.65
N GLY A 853 38.80 -10.28 -17.04
CA GLY A 853 38.61 -11.61 -16.45
C GLY A 853 37.58 -11.65 -15.32
N GLY A 854 36.76 -10.59 -15.20
CA GLY A 854 35.67 -10.53 -14.25
C GLY A 854 34.59 -11.57 -14.51
N ARG A 855 33.80 -11.83 -13.48
CA ARG A 855 32.58 -12.64 -13.57
C ARG A 855 31.41 -11.79 -13.14
N ALA A 856 30.55 -11.44 -14.09
CA ALA A 856 29.31 -10.74 -13.80
C ALA A 856 28.34 -11.66 -13.05
N ALA A 857 27.68 -11.13 -12.03
CA ALA A 857 26.57 -11.76 -11.32
C ALA A 857 25.24 -11.13 -11.73
N GLY A 858 25.23 -9.84 -12.06
CA GLY A 858 24.07 -9.19 -12.66
C GLY A 858 24.36 -7.82 -13.27
N THR A 859 23.46 -7.40 -14.15
CA THR A 859 23.64 -6.23 -15.02
C THR A 859 22.52 -5.20 -14.87
N THR A 860 22.80 -3.99 -15.34
CA THR A 860 21.84 -2.90 -15.53
C THR A 860 22.16 -2.24 -16.87
N ASP A 861 21.22 -2.23 -17.81
CA ASP A 861 21.42 -1.68 -19.17
C ASP A 861 22.66 -2.28 -19.88
N ASP A 862 22.78 -3.62 -19.87
CA ASP A 862 23.92 -4.41 -20.37
C ASP A 862 25.28 -4.25 -19.63
N ASP A 863 25.43 -3.23 -18.78
CA ASP A 863 26.65 -3.01 -18.00
C ASP A 863 26.65 -3.76 -16.66
N VAL A 864 27.84 -4.05 -16.14
CA VAL A 864 28.00 -4.85 -14.92
C VAL A 864 27.73 -3.99 -13.69
N SER A 865 26.63 -4.28 -13.01
CA SER A 865 26.26 -3.70 -11.71
C SER A 865 26.73 -4.54 -10.54
N VAL A 866 26.75 -5.87 -10.69
CA VAL A 866 27.21 -6.80 -9.65
C VAL A 866 28.17 -7.81 -10.26
N GLY A 867 29.34 -7.99 -9.65
CA GLY A 867 30.31 -8.98 -10.13
C GLY A 867 31.55 -9.11 -9.26
N THR A 868 32.44 -10.04 -9.64
CA THR A 868 33.70 -10.30 -8.94
C THR A 868 34.89 -10.27 -9.90
N LEU A 869 35.97 -9.61 -9.46
CA LEU A 869 37.31 -9.62 -10.04
C LEU A 869 38.29 -10.30 -9.08
N THR A 870 39.48 -10.71 -9.54
CA THR A 870 40.47 -11.39 -8.69
C THR A 870 41.81 -10.65 -8.63
N ALA A 871 42.51 -10.78 -7.50
CA ALA A 871 43.85 -10.26 -7.31
C ALA A 871 44.72 -11.23 -6.50
N GLY A 872 45.22 -12.27 -7.18
CA GLY A 872 45.99 -13.33 -6.51
C GLY A 872 45.09 -14.21 -5.67
N ASP A 873 45.23 -14.16 -4.34
CA ASP A 873 44.38 -14.88 -3.38
C ASP A 873 43.19 -14.02 -2.87
N ALA A 874 43.08 -12.76 -3.32
CA ALA A 874 42.01 -11.84 -2.90
C ALA A 874 40.90 -11.73 -3.96
N GLU A 875 39.68 -11.52 -3.48
CA GLU A 875 38.50 -11.15 -4.28
C GLU A 875 38.27 -9.63 -4.26
N ILE A 876 37.79 -9.09 -5.38
CA ILE A 876 37.30 -7.71 -5.50
C ILE A 876 35.85 -7.78 -5.96
N ASN A 877 34.91 -7.57 -5.04
CA ASN A 877 33.47 -7.60 -5.30
C ASN A 877 32.94 -6.20 -5.60
N VAL A 878 32.06 -6.11 -6.60
CA VAL A 878 31.46 -4.85 -7.10
C VAL A 878 29.96 -4.90 -6.88
N LEU A 879 29.40 -3.90 -6.19
CA LEU A 879 27.97 -3.70 -5.95
C LEU A 879 27.58 -2.25 -6.31
N GLY A 880 27.22 -1.99 -7.56
CA GLY A 880 27.10 -0.66 -8.15
C GLY A 880 26.04 0.27 -7.55
N SER A 881 25.02 -0.28 -6.87
CA SER A 881 23.95 0.49 -6.23
C SER A 881 23.39 -0.30 -5.05
N ILE A 882 23.74 0.06 -3.82
CA ILE A 882 23.31 -0.71 -2.64
C ILE A 882 23.12 0.16 -1.40
N LEU A 883 24.03 1.10 -1.13
CA LEU A 883 24.01 1.96 0.04
C LEU A 883 24.20 3.44 -0.36
N PRO A 884 23.34 3.97 -1.26
CA PRO A 884 23.47 5.35 -1.69
C PRO A 884 23.16 6.32 -0.54
N PRO A 885 23.75 7.52 -0.52
CA PRO A 885 23.40 8.54 0.46
C PRO A 885 21.99 9.09 0.18
N ALA A 886 21.26 9.44 1.24
CA ALA A 886 19.95 10.08 1.14
C ALA A 886 19.92 11.33 0.20
N GLN A 887 18.81 11.51 -0.52
CA GLN A 887 18.52 12.63 -1.41
C GLN A 887 17.61 13.66 -0.73
N GLN A 888 18.12 14.86 -0.44
CA GLN A 888 17.38 15.90 0.29
C GLN A 888 16.61 16.87 -0.61
N THR A 889 16.70 16.75 -1.94
CA THR A 889 16.18 17.76 -2.88
C THR A 889 14.67 17.69 -3.06
N VAL A 890 13.99 16.68 -2.52
CA VAL A 890 12.53 16.51 -2.66
C VAL A 890 11.81 16.88 -1.36
N LEU A 891 10.48 16.91 -1.35
CA LEU A 891 9.70 17.06 -0.10
C LEU A 891 9.88 15.82 0.77
N HIS A 892 10.26 16.01 2.04
CA HIS A 892 10.47 14.91 2.99
C HIS A 892 10.20 15.32 4.45
N PRO A 893 9.01 15.88 4.77
CA PRO A 893 8.73 16.48 6.07
C PRO A 893 8.91 15.52 7.26
N PHE A 894 8.75 14.20 7.06
CA PHE A 894 8.69 13.23 8.14
C PHE A 894 10.03 12.54 8.48
N GLY A 895 11.12 12.99 7.86
CA GLY A 895 12.47 12.45 8.08
C GLY A 895 13.00 11.67 6.88
N MET A 896 14.14 11.02 7.06
CA MET A 896 14.86 10.25 6.04
C MET A 896 15.46 9.01 6.72
N ALA A 897 15.61 7.90 5.98
CA ALA A 897 16.24 6.69 6.51
C ALA A 897 17.77 6.73 6.34
N ASP A 898 18.48 5.95 7.16
CA ASP A 898 19.92 5.71 6.98
C ASP A 898 20.19 4.84 5.76
N TYR A 899 19.42 3.75 5.61
CA TYR A 899 19.45 2.80 4.51
C TYR A 899 18.06 2.13 4.39
N SER A 900 17.80 1.47 3.26
CA SER A 900 16.50 0.84 2.96
C SER A 900 16.66 -0.41 2.07
N LEU A 901 17.62 -1.27 2.42
CA LEU A 901 17.90 -2.50 1.67
C LEU A 901 16.64 -3.38 1.55
N SER A 902 16.47 -4.01 0.38
CA SER A 902 15.57 -5.16 0.25
C SER A 902 16.20 -6.39 0.88
N PHE A 903 15.42 -7.48 1.03
CA PHE A 903 15.99 -8.78 1.43
C PHE A 903 17.16 -9.19 0.52
N MET A 904 16.99 -9.01 -0.79
CA MET A 904 18.03 -9.31 -1.77
C MET A 904 19.26 -8.46 -1.57
N GLY A 905 19.12 -7.14 -1.43
CA GLY A 905 20.26 -6.25 -1.23
C GLY A 905 21.03 -6.55 0.05
N HIS A 906 20.32 -6.82 1.15
CA HIS A 906 20.91 -7.24 2.41
C HIS A 906 21.74 -8.52 2.25
N THR A 907 21.15 -9.56 1.63
CA THR A 907 21.81 -10.86 1.43
C THR A 907 22.99 -10.75 0.47
N LEU A 908 22.86 -9.98 -0.61
CA LEU A 908 23.91 -9.74 -1.59
C LEU A 908 25.13 -9.03 -0.96
N LEU A 909 24.91 -8.06 -0.07
CA LEU A 909 25.99 -7.41 0.67
C LEU A 909 26.69 -8.36 1.65
N CYS A 910 25.94 -9.21 2.36
CA CYS A 910 26.52 -10.26 3.21
C CYS A 910 27.31 -11.30 2.40
N ASN A 911 26.80 -11.71 1.24
CA ASN A 911 27.48 -12.62 0.32
C ASN A 911 28.79 -12.02 -0.22
N ALA A 912 28.81 -10.71 -0.53
CA ALA A 912 30.02 -9.99 -0.94
C ALA A 912 31.08 -9.91 0.16
N LEU A 913 30.66 -9.89 1.43
CA LEU A 913 31.55 -10.00 2.58
C LEU A 913 32.03 -11.43 2.82
N GLY A 914 31.37 -12.44 2.23
CA GLY A 914 31.65 -13.86 2.47
C GLY A 914 31.15 -14.31 3.83
N PHE A 915 30.03 -13.75 4.29
CA PHE A 915 29.41 -14.05 5.58
C PHE A 915 28.24 -15.02 5.42
N GLU A 916 27.98 -15.81 6.45
CA GLU A 916 26.81 -16.69 6.55
C GLU A 916 25.82 -16.07 7.55
N GLN A 917 24.64 -15.72 7.08
CA GLN A 917 23.53 -15.26 7.91
C GLN A 917 22.83 -16.49 8.49
N ARG A 918 22.43 -16.43 9.77
CA ARG A 918 21.82 -17.55 10.50
C ARG A 918 20.58 -17.09 11.22
N ARG A 919 19.50 -17.86 11.05
CA ARG A 919 18.21 -17.61 11.70
C ARG A 919 17.88 -18.70 12.69
N TYR A 920 17.44 -18.29 13.88
CA TYR A 920 16.98 -19.17 14.93
C TYR A 920 15.51 -18.93 15.25
N LEU A 921 14.79 -20.02 15.53
CA LEU A 921 13.42 -20.01 16.03
C LEU A 921 13.40 -20.87 17.29
N ASP A 922 12.94 -20.30 18.42
CA ASP A 922 12.96 -20.94 19.74
C ASP A 922 14.36 -21.49 20.12
N GLY A 923 15.41 -20.81 19.64
CA GLY A 923 16.82 -21.17 19.83
C GLY A 923 17.37 -22.26 18.92
N ASP A 924 16.57 -22.83 18.01
CA ASP A 924 17.01 -23.81 17.01
C ASP A 924 17.36 -23.13 15.69
N LEU A 925 18.52 -23.45 15.10
CA LEU A 925 18.92 -22.95 13.78
C LEU A 925 18.01 -23.55 12.71
N VAL A 926 17.13 -22.71 12.14
CA VAL A 926 16.15 -23.14 11.13
C VAL A 926 16.61 -22.86 9.70
N ARG A 927 17.48 -21.84 9.50
CA ARG A 927 17.86 -21.40 8.16
C ARG A 927 19.20 -20.68 8.12
N THR A 928 19.86 -20.73 6.96
CA THR A 928 21.11 -20.02 6.69
C THR A 928 21.09 -19.45 5.27
N TYR A 929 21.76 -18.31 5.06
CA TYR A 929 21.93 -17.68 3.75
C TYR A 929 23.38 -17.26 3.55
N GLY A 930 23.89 -17.49 2.34
CA GLY A 930 25.30 -17.30 2.03
C GLY A 930 26.20 -18.38 2.64
N GLU A 931 27.50 -18.25 2.38
CA GLU A 931 28.52 -19.16 2.89
C GLU A 931 29.78 -18.41 3.31
N ILE A 932 30.47 -18.93 4.33
CA ILE A 932 31.75 -18.40 4.81
C ILE A 932 32.83 -18.65 3.74
N ARG A 933 33.44 -17.57 3.21
CA ARG A 933 34.45 -17.64 2.14
C ARG A 933 35.76 -16.92 2.46
#